data_AF-A0A2M4AD73-F1
#
_entry.id   AF-A0A2M4AD73-F1
#
_cell.length_a   1.000
_cell.length_b   1.000
_cell.length_c   1.000
_cell.angle_alpha   90.00
_cell.angle_beta   90.00
_cell.angle_gamma   90.00
#
_symmetry.space_group_name_H-M   'P 1'
#
loop_
_entity.id
_entity.type
_entity.pdbx_description
1 polymer ?
#
loop_
_entity_poly.entity_id
_entity_poly.type
_entity_poly.pdbx_seq_one_letter_code
_entity_poly.pdbx_strand_id
1 'polypeptide(L)'
;MATLKDRQINAIRQMLNLNQPLTKAISAEPVWKLLIYDRTGQDIISPLISIRELREMGVTLHIQLHSDRDSIPDVPAIYFCAATEENLGRIAQDFQSGLYDVYHLNFISPISRQKLEDLAAAALQAGCVANIHKVYDQYLNFITLEDDMFVLKHQNSDSLSYYAINRANTQDFEMEGIMDSIVDSLFAVFVTLGTVPIIRCPKNCAAEMVARKLEKKLRENLWDARNNLFHMDATQTGAFSFQRPLLVLLDRNVDMATPLHHTWTYQALAHDVLELALNRVVIEEDPASEQQHIGAGAKPKTKSCDLDSRDRFWCTHKGSPFPTVAEAIQEELEQYRSSEDEIKKLKTTMGIDGESDVAFSMVNDNTAKLTSAVNSLPQLMEKKRLIDMHTKVATSILNYIKARRLDSFFELEEKIMSKQALDRALVEVLKDPEFGLPEDKMRLFIIYYICSNVTDAEFKRLEEALRECGCDLSPLPYLQRWKSIMKSTLSTSNQYEGSGTKTVSMFSKLVSQGSSFVMEGVKNLVVKRHNLPVTKITEQLMECRTGGGSEVDDYLYLDPKLLKGSDVVPKNRSPFQDAIVFVVGGGNYIEYQNLVDYIKTKQTANSIRRIIYGASTLTNAKQFLKQLSLLGDEIGSH
;
A
#
# COMPACT_ATOMS: atom_id res chain seq x y z
N MET A 1 -14.47 7.94 13.13
CA MET A 1 -15.02 6.87 12.27
C MET A 1 -13.95 5.79 12.15
N ALA A 2 -14.28 4.50 12.33
CA ALA A 2 -13.26 3.44 12.23
C ALA A 2 -12.74 3.32 10.78
N THR A 3 -11.41 3.24 10.64
CA THR A 3 -10.71 3.12 9.35
C THR A 3 -10.94 1.73 8.74
N LEU A 4 -10.58 1.50 7.47
CA LEU A 4 -10.65 0.14 6.90
C LEU A 4 -9.67 -0.78 7.63
N LYS A 5 -8.46 -0.28 7.89
CA LYS A 5 -7.42 -0.97 8.66
C LYS A 5 -7.92 -1.39 10.05
N ASP A 6 -8.59 -0.50 10.79
CA ASP A 6 -9.14 -0.82 12.12
C ASP A 6 -10.14 -1.97 12.07
N ARG A 7 -11.02 -1.96 11.06
CA ARG A 7 -12.04 -3.01 10.88
C ARG A 7 -11.39 -4.35 10.53
N GLN A 8 -10.37 -4.35 9.67
CA GLN A 8 -9.61 -5.56 9.35
C GLN A 8 -8.86 -6.09 10.58
N ILE A 9 -8.17 -5.23 11.34
CA ILE A 9 -7.51 -5.59 12.60
C ILE A 9 -8.51 -6.23 13.57
N ASN A 10 -9.70 -5.65 13.72
CA ASN A 10 -10.72 -6.20 14.62
C ASN A 10 -11.20 -7.59 14.18
N ALA A 11 -11.38 -7.82 12.88
CA ALA A 11 -11.74 -9.15 12.37
C ALA A 11 -10.63 -10.19 12.65
N ILE A 12 -9.36 -9.83 12.43
CA ILE A 12 -8.22 -10.71 12.76
C ILE A 12 -8.12 -10.96 14.27
N ARG A 13 -8.32 -9.92 15.10
CA ARG A 13 -8.34 -10.07 16.56
C ARG A 13 -9.45 -11.01 17.02
N GLN A 14 -10.64 -10.92 16.42
CA GLN A 14 -11.74 -11.85 16.70
C GLN A 14 -11.39 -13.27 16.28
N MET A 15 -10.77 -13.47 15.11
CA MET A 15 -10.27 -14.78 14.67
C MET A 15 -9.24 -15.35 15.65
N LEU A 16 -8.24 -14.55 16.03
CA LEU A 16 -7.23 -14.94 17.01
C LEU A 16 -7.84 -15.21 18.39
N ASN A 17 -8.98 -14.60 18.71
CA ASN A 17 -9.79 -14.91 19.90
C ASN A 17 -10.71 -16.13 19.69
N LEU A 18 -10.28 -17.14 18.90
CA LEU A 18 -11.03 -18.36 18.61
C LEU A 18 -12.45 -18.08 18.06
N ASN A 19 -12.57 -17.00 17.28
CA ASN A 19 -13.81 -16.46 16.72
C ASN A 19 -14.85 -16.07 17.78
N GLN A 20 -14.45 -15.86 19.03
CA GLN A 20 -15.32 -15.34 20.08
C GLN A 20 -15.37 -13.80 20.04
N PRO A 21 -16.53 -13.18 20.33
CA PRO A 21 -16.65 -11.74 20.37
C PRO A 21 -15.63 -11.12 21.34
N LEU A 22 -14.99 -10.02 20.92
CA LEU A 22 -14.08 -9.26 21.76
C LEU A 22 -14.90 -8.51 22.82
N THR A 23 -14.91 -8.99 24.06
CA THR A 23 -15.56 -8.30 25.18
C THR A 23 -14.62 -7.22 25.74
N LYS A 24 -15.16 -6.03 26.07
CA LYS A 24 -14.41 -4.95 26.74
C LYS A 24 -14.11 -5.23 28.21
N ALA A 25 -14.51 -6.40 28.73
CA ALA A 25 -14.41 -6.74 30.14
C ALA A 25 -13.00 -7.26 30.49
N ILE A 26 -12.58 -6.90 31.69
CA ILE A 26 -11.33 -7.20 32.38
C ILE A 26 -10.84 -8.64 32.11
N SER A 27 -9.67 -8.73 31.47
CA SER A 27 -8.71 -9.84 31.52
C SER A 27 -9.28 -11.23 31.81
N ALA A 28 -9.88 -11.86 30.80
CA ALA A 28 -9.78 -13.32 30.73
C ALA A 28 -8.30 -13.65 30.49
N GLU A 29 -7.75 -14.62 31.22
CA GLU A 29 -6.38 -15.09 30.95
C GLU A 29 -6.28 -15.48 29.47
N PRO A 30 -5.28 -14.95 28.73
CA PRO A 30 -5.15 -15.26 27.32
C PRO A 30 -4.91 -16.76 27.16
N VAL A 31 -5.84 -17.43 26.49
CA VAL A 31 -5.66 -18.83 26.10
C VAL A 31 -4.47 -18.91 25.15
N TRP A 32 -3.44 -19.65 25.56
CA TRP A 32 -2.26 -19.90 24.74
C TRP A 32 -2.66 -20.66 23.47
N LYS A 33 -2.16 -20.22 22.32
CA LYS A 33 -2.48 -20.81 21.03
C LYS A 33 -1.33 -20.70 20.04
N LEU A 34 -1.34 -21.59 19.07
CA LEU A 34 -0.47 -21.56 17.90
C LEU A 34 -1.18 -20.87 16.75
N LEU A 35 -0.45 -20.08 15.98
CA LEU A 35 -0.92 -19.52 14.72
C LEU A 35 -0.18 -20.19 13.57
N ILE A 36 -0.89 -20.98 12.79
CA ILE A 36 -0.41 -21.58 11.55
C ILE A 36 -0.98 -20.77 10.40
N TYR A 37 -0.13 -20.22 9.54
CA TYR A 37 -0.59 -19.55 8.33
C TYR A 37 0.19 -20.00 7.11
N ASP A 38 -0.40 -19.81 5.93
CA ASP A 38 0.36 -19.86 4.69
C ASP A 38 1.00 -18.50 4.40
N ARG A 39 1.63 -18.36 3.22
CA ARG A 39 2.26 -17.11 2.82
C ARG A 39 1.26 -15.96 2.66
N THR A 40 0.07 -16.25 2.13
CA THR A 40 -0.99 -15.24 1.96
C THR A 40 -1.49 -14.74 3.33
N GLY A 41 -1.73 -15.65 4.27
CA GLY A 41 -2.11 -15.28 5.64
C GLY A 41 -1.03 -14.47 6.35
N GLN A 42 0.24 -14.80 6.13
CA GLN A 42 1.36 -13.99 6.63
C GLN A 42 1.34 -12.56 6.08
N ASP A 43 1.22 -12.41 4.75
CA ASP A 43 1.21 -11.11 4.08
C ASP A 43 0.03 -10.22 4.55
N ILE A 44 -1.10 -10.82 4.92
CA ILE A 44 -2.26 -10.12 5.50
C ILE A 44 -2.00 -9.67 6.93
N ILE A 45 -1.42 -10.52 7.79
CA ILE A 45 -1.24 -10.22 9.22
C ILE A 45 -0.06 -9.27 9.46
N SER A 46 1.04 -9.42 8.73
CA SER A 46 2.30 -8.73 9.04
C SER A 46 2.22 -7.19 9.07
N PRO A 47 1.49 -6.49 8.16
CA PRO A 47 1.39 -5.02 8.24
C PRO A 47 0.42 -4.53 9.32
N LEU A 48 -0.35 -5.43 9.94
CA LEU A 48 -1.47 -5.10 10.82
C LEU A 48 -1.15 -5.34 12.30
N ILE A 49 -0.45 -6.42 12.60
CA ILE A 49 -0.24 -6.89 13.97
C ILE A 49 1.24 -7.23 14.16
N SER A 50 1.88 -6.59 15.15
CA SER A 50 3.27 -6.93 15.51
C SER A 50 3.36 -8.28 16.21
N ILE A 51 4.58 -8.85 16.20
CA ILE A 51 4.92 -10.03 17.02
C ILE A 51 4.61 -9.78 18.51
N ARG A 52 4.84 -8.55 19.00
CA ARG A 52 4.50 -8.16 20.37
C ARG A 52 3.00 -8.30 20.63
N GLU A 53 2.16 -7.73 19.76
CA GLU A 53 0.69 -7.81 19.90
C GLU A 53 0.18 -9.25 19.74
N LEU A 54 0.76 -10.05 18.84
CA LEU A 54 0.45 -11.48 18.73
C LEU A 54 0.67 -12.19 20.07
N ARG A 55 1.80 -11.95 20.73
CA ARG A 55 2.11 -12.51 22.06
C ARG A 55 1.14 -12.01 23.14
N GLU A 56 0.83 -10.72 23.15
CA GLU A 56 -0.15 -10.12 24.07
C GLU A 56 -1.57 -10.72 23.88
N MET A 57 -1.89 -11.22 22.69
CA MET A 57 -3.14 -11.93 22.39
C MET A 57 -3.09 -13.44 22.68
N GLY A 58 -2.01 -13.96 23.27
CA GLY A 58 -1.86 -15.37 23.62
C GLY A 58 -1.30 -16.25 22.50
N VAL A 59 -0.83 -15.69 21.38
CA VAL A 59 -0.14 -16.47 20.33
C VAL A 59 1.30 -16.73 20.79
N THR A 60 1.59 -17.95 21.22
CA THR A 60 2.91 -18.35 21.72
C THR A 60 3.91 -18.54 20.59
N LEU A 61 3.45 -19.14 19.48
CA LEU A 61 4.24 -19.44 18.31
C LEU A 61 3.43 -19.20 17.04
N HIS A 62 4.06 -18.62 16.02
CA HIS A 62 3.50 -18.45 14.68
C HIS A 62 4.40 -19.17 13.67
N ILE A 63 3.80 -20.01 12.83
CA ILE A 63 4.56 -20.95 11.99
C ILE A 63 3.95 -21.01 10.58
N GLN A 64 4.80 -21.25 9.58
CA GLN A 64 4.37 -21.50 8.21
C GLN A 64 3.74 -22.90 8.08
N LEU A 65 2.59 -22.98 7.41
CA LEU A 65 1.86 -24.23 7.16
C LEU A 65 2.76 -25.29 6.48
N HIS A 66 3.58 -24.86 5.53
CA HIS A 66 4.45 -25.74 4.75
C HIS A 66 5.82 -26.00 5.38
N SER A 67 6.03 -25.57 6.62
CA SER A 67 7.24 -25.92 7.36
C SER A 67 7.07 -27.21 8.16
N ASP A 68 8.21 -27.81 8.52
CA ASP A 68 8.27 -28.89 9.49
C ASP A 68 7.89 -28.35 10.87
N ARG A 69 6.95 -29.05 11.52
CA ARG A 69 6.29 -28.61 12.76
C ARG A 69 6.25 -29.75 13.73
N ASP A 70 6.63 -29.47 14.98
CA ASP A 70 6.53 -30.41 16.08
C ASP A 70 5.17 -30.29 16.79
N SER A 71 4.72 -31.41 17.35
CA SER A 71 3.52 -31.45 18.19
C SER A 71 3.75 -30.65 19.48
N ILE A 72 2.79 -29.79 19.81
CA ILE A 72 2.78 -29.05 21.08
C ILE A 72 1.49 -29.45 21.80
N PRO A 73 1.56 -30.38 22.77
CA PRO A 73 0.39 -30.87 23.51
C PRO A 73 -0.35 -29.75 24.23
N ASP A 74 -1.67 -29.91 24.38
CA ASP A 74 -2.55 -29.03 25.16
C ASP A 74 -2.69 -27.58 24.64
N VAL A 75 -2.13 -27.25 23.47
CA VAL A 75 -2.20 -25.91 22.88
C VAL A 75 -3.05 -25.91 21.60
N PRO A 76 -4.18 -25.18 21.56
CA PRO A 76 -5.00 -25.05 20.35
C PRO A 76 -4.25 -24.43 19.17
N ALA A 77 -4.53 -24.95 17.98
CA ALA A 77 -3.95 -24.51 16.72
C ALA A 77 -4.97 -23.73 15.88
N ILE A 78 -4.67 -22.44 15.62
CA ILE A 78 -5.43 -21.60 14.69
C ILE A 78 -4.76 -21.65 13.32
N TYR A 79 -5.48 -22.17 12.33
CA TYR A 79 -5.08 -22.15 10.94
C TYR A 79 -5.68 -20.92 10.26
N PHE A 80 -4.86 -20.07 9.65
CA PHE A 80 -5.28 -18.95 8.83
C PHE A 80 -4.61 -19.04 7.44
N CYS A 81 -5.31 -19.62 6.47
CA CYS A 81 -4.72 -19.92 5.16
C CYS A 81 -5.75 -19.86 4.03
N ALA A 82 -5.28 -19.84 2.78
CA ALA A 82 -6.14 -19.98 1.62
C ALA A 82 -6.62 -21.43 1.46
N ALA A 83 -7.84 -21.64 0.96
CA ALA A 83 -8.39 -22.98 0.70
C ALA A 83 -7.86 -23.56 -0.64
N THR A 84 -6.54 -23.59 -0.82
CA THR A 84 -5.88 -24.22 -1.98
C THR A 84 -5.77 -25.74 -1.76
N GLU A 85 -5.67 -26.51 -2.85
CA GLU A 85 -5.50 -27.96 -2.75
C GLU A 85 -4.22 -28.34 -2.00
N GLU A 86 -3.14 -27.58 -2.23
CA GLU A 86 -1.87 -27.73 -1.51
C GLU A 86 -2.03 -27.54 0.01
N ASN A 87 -2.70 -26.45 0.43
CA ASN A 87 -2.91 -26.17 1.84
C ASN A 87 -3.84 -27.21 2.49
N LEU A 88 -4.92 -27.60 1.83
CA LEU A 88 -5.86 -28.61 2.33
C LEU A 88 -5.19 -29.98 2.43
N GLY A 89 -4.35 -30.35 1.48
CA GLY A 89 -3.53 -31.55 1.53
C GLY A 89 -2.56 -31.53 2.72
N ARG A 90 -1.91 -30.39 2.99
CA ARG A 90 -1.04 -30.24 4.15
C ARG A 90 -1.79 -30.35 5.48
N ILE A 91 -2.99 -29.74 5.59
CA ILE A 91 -3.85 -29.87 6.76
C ILE A 91 -4.30 -31.33 6.96
N ALA A 92 -4.63 -32.04 5.88
CA ALA A 92 -4.97 -33.47 5.96
C ALA A 92 -3.82 -34.34 6.48
N GLN A 93 -2.56 -34.00 6.15
CA GLN A 93 -1.39 -34.67 6.73
C GLN A 93 -1.23 -34.38 8.22
N ASP A 94 -1.51 -33.14 8.64
CA ASP A 94 -1.47 -32.76 10.06
C ASP A 94 -2.50 -33.55 10.87
N PHE A 95 -3.70 -33.79 10.30
CA PHE A 95 -4.72 -34.65 10.88
C PHE A 95 -4.25 -36.09 11.06
N GLN A 96 -3.64 -36.69 10.03
CA GLN A 96 -3.12 -38.06 10.07
C GLN A 96 -2.00 -38.21 11.09
N SER A 97 -1.19 -37.17 11.25
CA SER A 97 -0.07 -37.14 12.20
C SER A 97 -0.51 -36.84 13.63
N GLY A 98 -1.77 -36.44 13.84
CA GLY A 98 -2.29 -36.06 15.15
C GLY A 98 -1.53 -34.89 15.77
N LEU A 99 -1.13 -33.91 14.96
CA LEU A 99 -0.14 -32.89 15.36
C LEU A 99 -0.63 -31.95 16.47
N TYR A 100 -1.95 -31.72 16.53
CA TYR A 100 -2.59 -30.86 17.53
C TYR A 100 -3.86 -31.50 18.07
N ASP A 101 -4.17 -31.21 19.34
CA ASP A 101 -5.39 -31.71 19.99
C ASP A 101 -6.64 -30.92 19.60
N VAL A 102 -6.48 -29.66 19.16
CA VAL A 102 -7.59 -28.77 18.81
C VAL A 102 -7.26 -27.97 17.56
N TYR A 103 -8.12 -28.08 16.54
CA TYR A 103 -8.01 -27.37 15.27
C TYR A 103 -9.10 -26.30 15.13
N HIS A 104 -8.67 -25.06 14.89
CA HIS A 104 -9.52 -23.93 14.50
C HIS A 104 -9.18 -23.52 13.06
N LEU A 105 -9.99 -23.94 12.11
CA LEU A 105 -9.76 -23.71 10.68
C LEU A 105 -10.40 -22.39 10.25
N ASN A 106 -9.57 -21.44 9.80
CA ASN A 106 -10.01 -20.14 9.31
C ASN A 106 -9.49 -19.94 7.89
N PHE A 107 -10.41 -19.97 6.92
CA PHE A 107 -10.06 -19.76 5.52
C PHE A 107 -10.14 -18.28 5.17
N ILE A 108 -9.12 -17.78 4.46
CA ILE A 108 -9.01 -16.38 4.05
C ILE A 108 -10.18 -15.97 3.14
N SER A 109 -10.57 -16.87 2.24
CA SER A 109 -11.70 -16.77 1.32
C SER A 109 -12.65 -17.95 1.52
N PRO A 110 -13.94 -17.85 1.11
CA PRO A 110 -14.90 -18.93 1.26
C PRO A 110 -14.43 -20.26 0.65
N ILE A 111 -14.49 -21.33 1.44
CA ILE A 111 -14.19 -22.68 0.96
C ILE A 111 -15.35 -23.22 0.10
N SER A 112 -15.02 -23.86 -1.03
CA SER A 112 -16.06 -24.50 -1.85
C SER A 112 -16.63 -25.73 -1.14
N ARG A 113 -17.89 -26.06 -1.44
CA ARG A 113 -18.56 -27.21 -0.84
C ARG A 113 -17.79 -28.53 -1.06
N GLN A 114 -17.29 -28.75 -2.27
CA GLN A 114 -16.49 -29.93 -2.60
C GLN A 114 -15.25 -30.03 -1.70
N LYS A 115 -14.48 -28.94 -1.60
CA LYS A 115 -13.25 -28.91 -0.78
C LYS A 115 -13.54 -29.12 0.71
N LEU A 116 -14.68 -28.64 1.20
CA LEU A 116 -15.11 -28.87 2.57
C LEU A 116 -15.48 -30.34 2.82
N GLU A 117 -16.18 -30.98 1.87
CA GLU A 117 -16.52 -32.40 1.92
C GLU A 117 -15.25 -33.27 1.88
N ASP A 118 -14.28 -32.93 1.04
CA ASP A 118 -12.99 -33.63 0.95
C ASP A 118 -12.19 -33.52 2.26
N LEU A 119 -12.14 -32.32 2.86
CA LEU A 119 -11.48 -32.10 4.14
C LEU A 119 -12.16 -32.86 5.29
N ALA A 120 -13.50 -32.93 5.29
CA ALA A 120 -14.26 -33.71 6.25
C ALA A 120 -13.98 -35.21 6.10
N ALA A 121 -13.88 -35.71 4.87
CA ALA A 121 -13.51 -37.10 4.60
C ALA A 121 -12.09 -37.42 5.12
N ALA A 122 -11.13 -36.52 4.93
CA ALA A 122 -9.77 -36.67 5.46
C ALA A 122 -9.76 -36.73 7.00
N ALA A 123 -10.52 -35.85 7.66
CA ALA A 123 -10.65 -35.85 9.12
C ALA A 123 -11.30 -37.14 9.67
N LEU A 124 -12.29 -37.69 8.96
CA LEU A 124 -12.92 -38.97 9.30
C LEU A 124 -11.93 -40.13 9.19
N GLN A 125 -11.14 -40.17 8.11
CA GLN A 125 -10.11 -41.20 7.91
C GLN A 125 -9.01 -41.14 8.96
N ALA A 126 -8.61 -39.94 9.38
CA ALA A 126 -7.63 -39.73 10.44
C ALA A 126 -8.19 -39.93 11.86
N GLY A 127 -9.52 -40.05 12.03
CA GLY A 127 -10.15 -40.21 13.34
C GLY A 127 -10.13 -38.94 14.21
N CYS A 128 -9.89 -37.76 13.64
CA CYS A 128 -9.67 -36.51 14.38
C CYS A 128 -10.87 -35.53 14.32
N VAL A 129 -12.06 -36.00 13.90
CA VAL A 129 -13.24 -35.13 13.73
C VAL A 129 -13.59 -34.39 15.03
N ALA A 130 -13.45 -35.05 16.18
CA ALA A 130 -13.71 -34.44 17.49
C ALA A 130 -12.73 -33.30 17.84
N ASN A 131 -11.54 -33.31 17.24
CA ASN A 131 -10.51 -32.29 17.46
C ASN A 131 -10.76 -31.01 16.64
N ILE A 132 -11.59 -31.06 15.60
CA ILE A 132 -11.92 -29.89 14.77
C ILE A 132 -13.08 -29.13 15.41
N HIS A 133 -12.76 -28.06 16.15
CA HIS A 133 -13.77 -27.30 16.89
C HIS A 133 -14.52 -26.27 16.05
N LYS A 134 -13.86 -25.62 15.10
CA LYS A 134 -14.43 -24.52 14.32
C LYS A 134 -13.89 -24.50 12.90
N VAL A 135 -14.77 -24.18 11.95
CA VAL A 135 -14.44 -23.89 10.55
C VAL A 135 -15.13 -22.58 10.16
N TYR A 136 -14.37 -21.58 9.71
CA TYR A 136 -14.87 -20.26 9.36
C TYR A 136 -14.30 -19.76 8.04
N ASP A 137 -15.15 -19.10 7.27
CA ASP A 137 -14.74 -18.23 6.16
C ASP A 137 -14.57 -16.81 6.72
N GLN A 138 -13.35 -16.26 6.68
CA GLN A 138 -13.04 -14.97 7.31
C GLN A 138 -13.34 -13.75 6.44
N TYR A 139 -13.40 -13.91 5.11
CA TYR A 139 -13.53 -12.79 4.16
C TYR A 139 -12.44 -11.71 4.36
N LEU A 140 -11.18 -12.14 4.47
CA LEU A 140 -10.03 -11.27 4.71
C LEU A 140 -9.02 -11.29 3.55
N ASN A 141 -9.49 -11.57 2.33
CA ASN A 141 -8.65 -11.72 1.14
C ASN A 141 -8.18 -10.37 0.55
N PHE A 142 -7.56 -9.52 1.37
CA PHE A 142 -6.96 -8.25 1.00
C PHE A 142 -5.97 -7.81 2.09
N ILE A 143 -5.07 -6.88 1.76
CA ILE A 143 -4.03 -6.40 2.68
C ILE A 143 -4.22 -4.89 2.86
N THR A 144 -4.40 -4.41 4.09
CA THR A 144 -4.38 -2.95 4.36
C THR A 144 -2.98 -2.50 4.73
N LEU A 145 -2.49 -1.48 4.03
CA LEU A 145 -1.16 -0.91 4.26
C LEU A 145 -1.26 0.41 5.04
N GLU A 146 -2.29 1.18 4.74
CA GLU A 146 -2.65 2.44 5.41
C GLU A 146 -4.07 2.36 5.96
N ASP A 147 -4.46 3.35 6.77
CA ASP A 147 -5.79 3.47 7.36
C ASP A 147 -6.91 3.21 6.35
N ASP A 148 -6.81 3.84 5.17
CA ASP A 148 -7.78 3.78 4.07
C ASP A 148 -7.10 3.42 2.73
N MET A 149 -6.12 2.51 2.77
CA MET A 149 -5.48 1.93 1.58
C MET A 149 -5.43 0.41 1.66
N PHE A 150 -5.81 -0.29 0.58
CA PHE A 150 -5.69 -1.74 0.49
C PHE A 150 -5.14 -2.23 -0.86
N VAL A 151 -4.59 -3.45 -0.87
CA VAL A 151 -4.14 -4.16 -2.06
C VAL A 151 -4.67 -5.59 -2.02
N LEU A 152 -4.91 -6.22 -3.17
CA LEU A 152 -5.49 -7.57 -3.18
C LEU A 152 -4.46 -8.67 -2.99
N LYS A 153 -3.30 -8.53 -3.64
CA LYS A 153 -2.17 -9.44 -3.49
C LYS A 153 -0.87 -8.65 -3.37
N HIS A 154 0.10 -9.29 -2.72
CA HIS A 154 1.46 -8.79 -2.63
C HIS A 154 2.44 -9.73 -3.34
N GLN A 155 2.57 -10.98 -2.90
CA GLN A 155 3.44 -11.98 -3.55
C GLN A 155 2.68 -12.85 -4.56
N ASN A 156 3.40 -13.30 -5.59
CA ASN A 156 2.82 -14.00 -6.76
C ASN A 156 1.67 -13.20 -7.41
N SER A 157 1.77 -11.87 -7.29
CA SER A 157 0.82 -10.90 -7.82
C SER A 157 0.87 -10.79 -9.35
N ASP A 158 1.79 -11.49 -10.02
CA ASP A 158 1.90 -11.52 -11.48
C ASP A 158 0.56 -11.90 -12.12
N SER A 159 -0.21 -12.77 -11.47
CA SER A 159 -1.57 -13.16 -11.90
C SER A 159 -2.59 -12.01 -11.92
N LEU A 160 -2.39 -10.95 -11.14
CA LEU A 160 -3.25 -9.76 -11.07
C LEU A 160 -2.58 -8.49 -11.63
N SER A 161 -1.43 -8.67 -12.27
CA SER A 161 -0.63 -7.59 -12.84
C SER A 161 -1.28 -6.98 -14.09
N TYR A 162 -0.83 -5.79 -14.47
CA TYR A 162 -1.24 -5.18 -15.72
C TYR A 162 -0.89 -6.05 -16.93
N TYR A 163 0.29 -6.70 -16.91
CA TYR A 163 0.72 -7.65 -17.93
C TYR A 163 -0.27 -8.82 -18.09
N ALA A 164 -0.64 -9.50 -17.01
CA ALA A 164 -1.54 -10.67 -17.09
C ALA A 164 -2.93 -10.32 -17.65
N ILE A 165 -3.40 -9.10 -17.41
CA ILE A 165 -4.69 -8.61 -17.90
C ILE A 165 -4.64 -8.22 -19.39
N ASN A 166 -3.47 -7.77 -19.90
CA ASN A 166 -3.36 -7.19 -21.25
C ASN A 166 -2.53 -8.02 -22.25
N ARG A 167 -1.94 -9.14 -21.83
CA ARG A 167 -1.19 -10.03 -22.73
C ARG A 167 -2.09 -10.64 -23.81
N ALA A 168 -1.56 -10.83 -25.02
CA ALA A 168 -2.38 -11.18 -26.19
C ALA A 168 -2.93 -12.61 -26.14
N ASN A 169 -2.22 -13.52 -25.46
CA ASN A 169 -2.50 -14.95 -25.42
C ASN A 169 -3.36 -15.40 -24.22
N THR A 170 -3.90 -14.46 -23.43
CA THR A 170 -4.79 -14.83 -22.31
C THR A 170 -6.05 -15.50 -22.84
N GLN A 171 -6.30 -16.72 -22.38
CA GLN A 171 -7.52 -17.45 -22.71
C GLN A 171 -8.71 -16.90 -21.91
N ASP A 172 -9.93 -16.99 -22.46
CA ASP A 172 -11.14 -16.48 -21.79
C ASP A 172 -11.30 -17.03 -20.36
N PHE A 173 -11.01 -18.33 -20.13
CA PHE A 173 -11.09 -18.94 -18.80
C PHE A 173 -10.05 -18.38 -17.81
N GLU A 174 -8.86 -18.03 -18.28
CA GLU A 174 -7.82 -17.42 -17.44
C GLU A 174 -8.24 -16.01 -17.06
N MET A 175 -8.78 -15.25 -18.02
CA MET A 175 -9.28 -13.90 -17.76
C MET A 175 -10.44 -13.92 -16.76
N GLU A 176 -11.39 -14.83 -16.93
CA GLU A 176 -12.49 -15.04 -15.99
C GLU A 176 -11.96 -15.36 -14.58
N GLY A 177 -10.96 -16.24 -14.46
CA GLY A 177 -10.34 -16.56 -13.17
C GLY A 177 -9.63 -15.38 -12.50
N ILE A 178 -8.94 -14.54 -13.28
CA ILE A 178 -8.32 -13.30 -12.78
C ILE A 178 -9.40 -12.35 -12.26
N MET A 179 -10.47 -12.14 -13.04
CA MET A 179 -11.57 -11.25 -12.66
C MET A 179 -12.31 -11.77 -11.41
N ASP A 180 -12.56 -13.07 -11.31
CA ASP A 180 -13.18 -13.69 -10.14
C ASP A 180 -12.32 -13.50 -8.89
N SER A 181 -11.00 -13.64 -9.00
CA SER A 181 -10.08 -13.35 -7.88
C SER A 181 -10.17 -11.90 -7.41
N ILE A 182 -10.30 -10.93 -8.33
CA ILE A 182 -10.46 -9.51 -7.97
C ILE A 182 -11.82 -9.29 -7.27
N VAL A 183 -12.88 -9.88 -7.83
CA VAL A 183 -14.25 -9.78 -7.31
C VAL A 183 -14.35 -10.35 -5.89
N ASP A 184 -13.71 -11.50 -5.63
CA ASP A 184 -13.70 -12.14 -4.31
C ASP A 184 -13.04 -11.27 -3.25
N SER A 185 -11.91 -10.66 -3.57
CA SER A 185 -11.23 -9.72 -2.67
C SER A 185 -12.01 -8.43 -2.45
N LEU A 186 -12.59 -7.84 -3.50
CA LEU A 186 -13.44 -6.64 -3.37
C LEU A 186 -14.69 -6.94 -2.53
N PHE A 187 -15.30 -8.11 -2.73
CA PHE A 187 -16.40 -8.56 -1.90
C PHE A 187 -15.99 -8.66 -0.42
N ALA A 188 -14.83 -9.24 -0.12
CA ALA A 188 -14.27 -9.30 1.23
C ALA A 188 -14.07 -7.91 1.88
N VAL A 189 -13.61 -6.91 1.09
CA VAL A 189 -13.52 -5.51 1.55
C VAL A 189 -14.89 -4.97 1.94
N PHE A 190 -15.93 -5.18 1.12
CA PHE A 190 -17.28 -4.71 1.42
C PHE A 190 -17.94 -5.45 2.59
N VAL A 191 -17.66 -6.74 2.76
CA VAL A 191 -18.06 -7.50 3.96
C VAL A 191 -17.41 -6.88 5.20
N THR A 192 -16.11 -6.57 5.16
CA THR A 192 -15.39 -5.91 6.26
C THR A 192 -15.92 -4.50 6.54
N LEU A 193 -16.30 -3.76 5.50
CA LEU A 193 -16.94 -2.45 5.63
C LEU A 193 -18.41 -2.54 6.08
N GLY A 194 -19.05 -3.71 5.96
CA GLY A 194 -20.46 -3.90 6.27
C GLY A 194 -21.40 -3.04 5.43
N THR A 195 -20.96 -2.54 4.26
CA THR A 195 -21.75 -1.63 3.41
C THR A 195 -21.76 -2.10 1.96
N VAL A 196 -22.83 -1.78 1.24
CA VAL A 196 -22.99 -2.10 -0.18
C VAL A 196 -22.88 -0.83 -1.02
N PRO A 197 -21.91 -0.74 -1.95
CA PRO A 197 -21.64 0.46 -2.72
C PRO A 197 -22.64 0.64 -3.88
N ILE A 198 -22.64 1.83 -4.45
CA ILE A 198 -23.08 2.08 -5.83
C ILE A 198 -21.84 2.04 -6.72
N ILE A 199 -21.85 1.31 -7.83
CA ILE A 199 -20.64 1.06 -8.63
C ILE A 199 -20.65 1.93 -9.90
N ARG A 200 -19.53 2.60 -10.19
CA ARG A 200 -19.24 3.33 -11.43
C ARG A 200 -17.95 2.82 -12.06
N CYS A 201 -17.96 2.60 -13.37
CA CYS A 201 -16.77 2.20 -14.13
C CYS A 201 -16.84 2.66 -15.59
N PRO A 202 -15.70 2.78 -16.29
CA PRO A 202 -15.66 2.87 -17.74
C PRO A 202 -16.26 1.60 -18.38
N LYS A 203 -16.72 1.72 -19.64
CA LYS A 203 -17.24 0.60 -20.42
C LYS A 203 -16.15 -0.03 -21.29
N ASN A 204 -16.37 -1.27 -21.71
CA ASN A 204 -15.52 -2.06 -22.63
C ASN A 204 -14.09 -2.28 -22.11
N CYS A 205 -13.92 -2.48 -20.80
CA CYS A 205 -12.62 -2.75 -20.18
C CYS A 205 -12.71 -3.79 -19.06
N ALA A 206 -11.56 -4.20 -18.52
CA ALA A 206 -11.50 -5.16 -17.41
C ALA A 206 -12.27 -4.68 -16.17
N ALA A 207 -12.27 -3.36 -15.91
CA ALA A 207 -13.04 -2.78 -14.81
C ALA A 207 -14.56 -3.03 -14.94
N GLU A 208 -15.11 -3.08 -16.16
CA GLU A 208 -16.53 -3.42 -16.38
C GLU A 208 -16.82 -4.88 -16.02
N MET A 209 -15.94 -5.81 -16.41
CA MET A 209 -16.09 -7.24 -16.08
C MET A 209 -16.12 -7.44 -14.56
N VAL A 210 -15.18 -6.82 -13.85
CA VAL A 210 -15.16 -6.81 -12.37
C VAL A 210 -16.43 -6.18 -11.82
N ALA A 211 -16.85 -5.02 -12.33
CA ALA A 211 -18.02 -4.30 -11.84
C ALA A 211 -19.30 -5.14 -11.95
N ARG A 212 -19.55 -5.79 -13.09
CA ARG A 212 -20.76 -6.61 -13.30
C ARG A 212 -20.74 -7.88 -12.46
N LYS A 213 -19.60 -8.56 -12.34
CA LYS A 213 -19.45 -9.75 -11.49
C LYS A 213 -19.62 -9.40 -10.01
N LEU A 214 -19.01 -8.31 -9.55
CA LEU A 214 -19.14 -7.84 -8.17
C LEU A 214 -20.57 -7.41 -7.84
N GLU A 215 -21.21 -6.67 -8.75
CA GLU A 215 -22.63 -6.29 -8.65
C GLU A 215 -23.51 -7.52 -8.44
N LYS A 216 -23.35 -8.53 -9.30
CA LYS A 216 -24.07 -9.80 -9.22
C LYS A 216 -23.83 -10.50 -7.89
N LYS A 217 -22.57 -10.62 -7.45
CA LYS A 217 -22.21 -11.27 -6.18
C LYS A 217 -22.78 -10.55 -4.95
N LEU A 218 -22.74 -9.22 -4.93
CA LEU A 218 -23.34 -8.40 -3.87
C LEU A 218 -24.86 -8.55 -3.84
N ARG A 219 -25.49 -8.52 -5.01
CA ARG A 219 -26.93 -8.75 -5.17
C ARG A 219 -27.33 -10.14 -4.68
N GLU A 220 -26.65 -11.20 -5.09
CA GLU A 220 -26.96 -12.55 -4.64
C GLU A 220 -26.88 -12.70 -3.11
N ASN A 221 -25.86 -12.10 -2.46
CA ASN A 221 -25.74 -12.14 -1.00
C ASN A 221 -26.84 -11.34 -0.28
N LEU A 222 -27.26 -10.20 -0.83
CA LEU A 222 -28.31 -9.35 -0.23
C LEU A 222 -29.68 -10.02 -0.19
N TRP A 223 -30.00 -10.86 -1.17
CA TRP A 223 -31.28 -11.58 -1.23
C TRP A 223 -31.21 -12.97 -0.57
N ASP A 224 -30.04 -13.44 -0.16
CA ASP A 224 -29.92 -14.65 0.65
C ASP A 224 -30.33 -14.37 2.10
N ALA A 225 -31.61 -14.63 2.39
CA ALA A 225 -32.19 -14.44 3.72
C ALA A 225 -31.52 -15.28 4.82
N ARG A 226 -30.73 -16.30 4.47
CA ARG A 226 -30.03 -17.17 5.44
C ARG A 226 -28.58 -16.74 5.68
N ASN A 227 -27.97 -16.00 4.75
CA ASN A 227 -26.53 -15.70 4.78
C ASN A 227 -26.19 -14.26 4.34
N ASN A 228 -27.06 -13.30 4.65
CA ASN A 228 -26.82 -11.89 4.35
C ASN A 228 -25.74 -11.30 5.28
N LEU A 229 -24.56 -11.08 4.72
CA LEU A 229 -23.37 -10.59 5.42
C LEU A 229 -23.41 -9.07 5.69
N PHE A 230 -24.40 -8.36 5.15
CA PHE A 230 -24.54 -6.90 5.23
C PHE A 230 -25.58 -6.44 6.26
N HIS A 231 -26.06 -7.31 7.15
CA HIS A 231 -27.02 -6.95 8.22
C HIS A 231 -26.44 -6.09 9.36
N MET A 232 -25.10 -5.94 9.44
CA MET A 232 -24.42 -5.28 10.56
C MET A 232 -24.73 -3.77 10.74
N ASP A 233 -25.36 -3.12 9.76
CA ASP A 233 -25.73 -1.70 9.84
C ASP A 233 -26.86 -1.39 10.84
N ALA A 234 -27.68 -2.38 11.24
CA ALA A 234 -28.89 -2.10 12.01
C ALA A 234 -28.71 -2.14 13.55
N THR A 235 -27.70 -2.82 14.09
CA THR A 235 -27.72 -3.19 15.53
C THR A 235 -26.48 -2.87 16.36
N GLN A 236 -25.30 -2.58 15.77
CA GLN A 236 -24.05 -2.51 16.55
C GLN A 236 -23.33 -1.15 16.58
N THR A 237 -23.55 -0.23 15.64
CA THR A 237 -22.68 0.96 15.52
C THR A 237 -23.35 2.30 15.75
N GLY A 238 -24.67 2.38 15.93
CA GLY A 238 -25.38 3.65 16.20
C GLY A 238 -25.19 4.74 15.15
N ALA A 239 -24.51 4.44 14.04
CA ALA A 239 -24.18 5.34 12.96
C ALA A 239 -25.00 4.91 11.75
N PHE A 240 -26.22 5.41 11.67
CA PHE A 240 -27.00 5.36 10.44
C PHE A 240 -26.27 6.17 9.37
N SER A 241 -25.43 5.54 8.55
CA SER A 241 -25.03 6.16 7.29
C SER A 241 -26.21 6.05 6.33
N PHE A 242 -27.02 7.11 6.27
CA PHE A 242 -28.14 7.19 5.32
C PHE A 242 -27.67 7.23 3.85
N GLN A 243 -26.38 7.44 3.58
CA GLN A 243 -25.81 7.49 2.23
C GLN A 243 -24.84 6.33 1.99
N ARG A 244 -25.11 5.56 0.93
CA ARG A 244 -24.24 4.47 0.47
C ARG A 244 -22.96 5.02 -0.14
N PRO A 245 -21.82 4.33 0.04
CA PRO A 245 -20.58 4.75 -0.59
C PRO A 245 -20.61 4.53 -2.11
N LEU A 246 -19.81 5.31 -2.82
CA LEU A 246 -19.54 5.15 -4.24
C LEU A 246 -18.32 4.24 -4.43
N LEU A 247 -18.41 3.20 -5.25
CA LEU A 247 -17.26 2.46 -5.75
C LEU A 247 -16.92 2.97 -7.16
N VAL A 248 -15.73 3.55 -7.33
CA VAL A 248 -15.15 3.94 -8.62
C VAL A 248 -14.15 2.86 -9.03
N LEU A 249 -14.50 2.05 -10.02
CA LEU A 249 -13.62 1.04 -10.61
C LEU A 249 -12.97 1.60 -11.86
N LEU A 250 -11.65 1.63 -11.88
CA LEU A 250 -10.84 2.15 -12.98
C LEU A 250 -9.90 1.06 -13.49
N ASP A 251 -9.48 1.20 -14.73
CA ASP A 251 -8.41 0.42 -15.34
C ASP A 251 -7.13 1.27 -15.33
N ARG A 252 -5.97 0.65 -15.14
CA ARG A 252 -4.66 1.30 -15.22
C ARG A 252 -4.44 2.02 -16.56
N ASN A 253 -5.13 1.58 -17.62
CA ASN A 253 -5.16 2.27 -18.92
C ASN A 253 -5.58 3.75 -18.85
N VAL A 254 -6.26 4.18 -17.78
CA VAL A 254 -6.67 5.58 -17.61
C VAL A 254 -5.49 6.51 -17.31
N ASP A 255 -4.40 5.98 -16.75
CA ASP A 255 -3.22 6.76 -16.33
C ASP A 255 -1.97 5.86 -16.28
N MET A 256 -1.19 5.88 -17.36
CA MET A 256 0.10 5.19 -17.45
C MET A 256 1.29 6.06 -17.02
N ALA A 257 1.15 7.39 -17.02
CA ALA A 257 2.26 8.28 -16.73
C ALA A 257 2.57 8.31 -15.24
N THR A 258 1.55 8.38 -14.38
CA THR A 258 1.76 8.49 -12.93
C THR A 258 2.57 7.34 -12.32
N PRO A 259 2.34 6.06 -12.63
CA PRO A 259 3.17 4.97 -12.11
C PRO A 259 4.66 5.05 -12.49
N LEU A 260 5.00 5.74 -13.59
CA LEU A 260 6.37 5.92 -14.08
C LEU A 260 7.01 7.22 -13.59
N HIS A 261 6.21 8.16 -13.09
CA HIS A 261 6.66 9.47 -12.63
C HIS A 261 7.66 9.34 -11.47
N HIS A 262 8.76 10.07 -11.54
CA HIS A 262 9.64 10.24 -10.39
C HIS A 262 8.91 11.00 -9.31
N THR A 263 9.12 10.62 -8.05
CA THR A 263 8.30 11.10 -6.95
C THR A 263 9.12 11.97 -6.01
N TRP A 264 8.43 12.83 -5.26
CA TRP A 264 9.09 13.74 -4.32
C TRP A 264 8.58 13.61 -2.89
N THR A 265 7.64 12.70 -2.63
CA THR A 265 7.11 12.43 -1.29
C THR A 265 7.83 11.27 -0.65
N TYR A 266 7.96 11.28 0.68
CA TYR A 266 8.81 10.32 1.39
C TYR A 266 8.42 8.86 1.16
N GLN A 267 7.13 8.54 1.24
CA GLN A 267 6.62 7.19 1.01
C GLN A 267 6.77 6.71 -0.42
N ALA A 268 6.46 7.57 -1.39
CA ALA A 268 6.57 7.20 -2.79
C ALA A 268 8.03 7.02 -3.22
N LEU A 269 8.95 7.84 -2.69
CA LEU A 269 10.38 7.69 -2.89
C LEU A 269 10.90 6.38 -2.28
N ALA A 270 10.52 6.06 -1.04
CA ALA A 270 10.91 4.80 -0.41
C ALA A 270 10.45 3.57 -1.22
N HIS A 271 9.25 3.65 -1.80
CA HIS A 271 8.71 2.61 -2.69
C HIS A 271 9.43 2.51 -4.04
N ASP A 272 9.80 3.64 -4.63
CA ASP A 272 10.48 3.69 -5.93
C ASP A 272 11.95 3.23 -5.83
N VAL A 273 12.70 3.71 -4.84
CA VAL A 273 14.17 3.49 -4.79
C VAL A 273 14.63 2.48 -3.75
N LEU A 274 13.83 2.15 -2.73
CA LEU A 274 14.19 1.20 -1.66
C LEU A 274 13.29 -0.04 -1.61
N GLU A 275 12.47 -0.26 -2.64
CA GLU A 275 11.58 -1.43 -2.76
C GLU A 275 10.68 -1.65 -1.52
N LEU A 276 10.09 -0.57 -0.98
CA LEU A 276 9.13 -0.64 0.13
C LEU A 276 8.03 -1.67 -0.15
N ALA A 277 7.94 -2.70 0.69
CA ALA A 277 6.99 -3.80 0.53
C ALA A 277 6.41 -4.19 1.88
N LEU A 278 5.07 -4.28 1.99
CA LEU A 278 4.36 -4.60 3.23
C LEU A 278 4.81 -3.75 4.43
N ASN A 279 4.98 -2.44 4.22
CA ASN A 279 5.47 -1.51 5.23
C ASN A 279 6.88 -1.84 5.75
N ARG A 280 7.71 -2.50 4.95
CA ARG A 280 9.10 -2.82 5.27
C ARG A 280 10.04 -2.39 4.16
N VAL A 281 11.17 -1.83 4.57
CA VAL A 281 12.29 -1.48 3.69
C VAL A 281 13.52 -2.28 4.10
N VAL A 282 14.31 -2.74 3.14
CA VAL A 282 15.60 -3.38 3.39
C VAL A 282 16.69 -2.44 2.94
N ILE A 283 17.51 -1.98 3.89
CA ILE A 283 18.63 -1.08 3.61
C ILE A 283 19.92 -1.87 3.69
N GLU A 284 20.76 -1.75 2.67
CA GLU A 284 22.12 -2.27 2.69
C GLU A 284 22.99 -1.38 3.58
N GLU A 285 23.63 -1.96 4.60
CA GLU A 285 24.56 -1.21 5.44
C GLU A 285 25.91 -1.04 4.73
N ASP A 286 26.42 0.19 4.76
CA ASP A 286 27.72 0.54 4.21
C ASP A 286 28.81 -0.14 5.08
N PRO A 287 29.71 -0.96 4.50
CA PRO A 287 30.73 -1.70 5.26
C PRO A 287 31.69 -0.80 6.07
N ALA A 288 31.72 0.51 5.80
CA ALA A 288 32.51 1.48 6.55
C ALA A 288 31.99 1.78 7.98
N SER A 289 30.74 1.42 8.30
CA SER A 289 30.10 1.77 9.57
C SER A 289 30.38 0.80 10.74
N GLU A 290 31.03 -0.35 10.51
CA GLU A 290 31.47 -1.28 11.56
C GLU A 290 33.00 -1.52 11.48
N GLN A 291 33.81 -0.52 11.81
CA GLN A 291 35.27 -0.70 11.99
C GLN A 291 35.68 -1.39 13.32
N GLN A 292 34.81 -2.19 13.96
CA GLN A 292 35.16 -2.81 15.26
C GLN A 292 35.19 -4.33 15.35
N HIS A 293 34.86 -5.11 14.30
CA HIS A 293 35.19 -6.55 14.32
C HIS A 293 35.62 -7.05 12.94
N ILE A 294 36.94 -7.13 12.74
CA ILE A 294 37.57 -7.70 11.56
C ILE A 294 37.43 -9.23 11.63
N GLY A 295 36.54 -9.77 10.80
CA GLY A 295 36.49 -11.18 10.41
C GLY A 295 36.28 -11.25 8.91
N ALA A 296 37.24 -11.82 8.18
CA ALA A 296 37.24 -11.90 6.73
C ALA A 296 36.03 -12.71 6.21
N GLY A 297 35.23 -12.12 5.30
CA GLY A 297 34.16 -12.81 4.56
C GLY A 297 32.72 -12.42 4.90
N ALA A 298 32.45 -11.25 5.48
CA ALA A 298 31.08 -10.83 5.79
C ALA A 298 30.31 -10.39 4.53
N LYS A 299 29.22 -11.10 4.20
CA LYS A 299 28.16 -10.60 3.30
C LYS A 299 27.70 -9.22 3.80
N PRO A 300 27.32 -8.28 2.91
CA PRO A 300 26.74 -7.01 3.33
C PRO A 300 25.55 -7.30 4.27
N LYS A 301 25.63 -6.82 5.52
CA LYS A 301 24.53 -6.97 6.48
C LYS A 301 23.39 -6.06 6.02
N THR A 302 22.32 -6.66 5.52
CA THR A 302 21.09 -5.95 5.21
C THR A 302 20.27 -5.76 6.49
N LYS A 303 19.81 -4.54 6.76
CA LYS A 303 18.92 -4.26 7.89
C LYS A 303 17.52 -3.95 7.41
N SER A 304 16.54 -4.71 7.91
CA SER A 304 15.12 -4.43 7.66
C SER A 304 14.60 -3.36 8.62
N CYS A 305 13.89 -2.36 8.08
CA CYS A 305 13.20 -1.31 8.80
C CYS A 305 11.69 -1.43 8.57
N ASP A 306 10.92 -1.57 9.65
CA ASP A 306 9.46 -1.59 9.59
C ASP A 306 8.93 -0.15 9.74
N LEU A 307 8.15 0.32 8.76
CA LEU A 307 7.56 1.65 8.64
C LEU A 307 6.05 1.56 8.84
N ASP A 308 5.60 1.41 10.09
CA ASP A 308 4.22 1.11 10.42
C ASP A 308 3.45 2.27 11.07
N SER A 309 2.18 2.05 11.39
CA SER A 309 1.28 3.09 11.94
C SER A 309 1.57 3.51 13.39
N ARG A 310 2.44 2.79 14.11
CA ARG A 310 2.88 3.15 15.47
C ARG A 310 4.00 4.18 15.44
N ASP A 311 4.70 4.27 14.32
CA ASP A 311 5.72 5.27 14.08
C ASP A 311 5.07 6.64 13.84
N ARG A 312 5.13 7.49 14.86
CA ARG A 312 4.55 8.83 14.80
C ARG A 312 5.23 9.70 13.75
N PHE A 313 6.55 9.55 13.56
CA PHE A 313 7.27 10.33 12.58
C PHE A 313 6.82 9.94 11.18
N TRP A 314 6.80 8.63 10.88
CA TRP A 314 6.29 8.10 9.62
C TRP A 314 4.86 8.54 9.33
N CYS A 315 3.93 8.35 10.27
CA CYS A 315 2.53 8.75 10.11
C CYS A 315 2.35 10.24 9.78
N THR A 316 3.21 11.09 10.33
CA THR A 316 3.17 12.54 10.11
C THR A 316 3.77 12.92 8.75
N HIS A 317 4.89 12.29 8.36
CA HIS A 317 5.72 12.75 7.25
C HIS A 317 5.74 11.86 6.00
N LYS A 318 5.11 10.68 6.00
CA LYS A 318 5.06 9.76 4.84
C LYS A 318 4.59 10.42 3.54
N GLY A 319 3.59 11.31 3.64
CA GLY A 319 3.04 12.07 2.52
C GLY A 319 3.72 13.42 2.28
N SER A 320 4.67 13.83 3.12
CA SER A 320 5.35 15.11 3.01
C SER A 320 6.40 15.09 1.89
N PRO A 321 6.68 16.25 1.25
CA PRO A 321 7.82 16.40 0.37
C PRO A 321 9.13 16.06 1.08
N PHE A 322 10.05 15.42 0.38
CA PHE A 322 11.32 14.94 0.94
C PHE A 322 12.14 16.02 1.67
N PRO A 323 12.25 17.27 1.18
CA PRO A 323 12.95 18.33 1.91
C PRO A 323 12.35 18.61 3.30
N THR A 324 11.02 18.62 3.40
CA THR A 324 10.31 18.80 4.69
C THR A 324 10.59 17.66 5.66
N VAL A 325 10.74 16.44 5.15
CA VAL A 325 11.10 15.28 5.98
C VAL A 325 12.52 15.41 6.51
N ALA A 326 13.45 15.91 5.69
CA ALA A 326 14.81 16.14 6.15
C ALA A 326 14.89 17.22 7.24
N GLU A 327 14.17 18.32 7.09
CA GLU A 327 14.07 19.34 8.14
C GLU A 327 13.47 18.76 9.43
N ALA A 328 12.39 17.97 9.32
CA ALA A 328 11.73 17.37 10.48
C ALA A 328 12.63 16.35 11.23
N ILE A 329 13.42 15.55 10.52
CA ILE A 329 14.39 14.63 11.16
C ILE A 329 15.44 15.43 11.95
N GLN A 330 15.94 16.52 11.38
CA GLN A 330 16.92 17.38 12.03
C GLN A 330 16.34 18.04 13.29
N GLU A 331 15.11 18.55 13.21
CA GLU A 331 14.40 19.11 14.36
C GLU A 331 14.20 18.08 15.48
N GLU A 332 13.75 16.86 15.15
CA GLU A 332 13.58 15.77 16.11
C GLU A 332 14.91 15.35 16.76
N LEU A 333 16.01 15.36 16.00
CA LEU A 333 17.36 15.08 16.50
C LEU A 333 17.85 16.16 17.47
N GLU A 334 17.61 17.44 17.17
CA GLU A 334 17.95 18.56 18.05
C GLU A 334 17.13 18.53 19.35
N GLN A 335 15.82 18.29 19.24
CA GLN A 335 14.94 18.11 20.40
C GLN A 335 15.40 16.93 21.27
N TYR A 336 15.78 15.81 20.65
CA TYR A 336 16.31 14.66 21.36
C TYR A 336 17.63 15.01 22.09
N ARG A 337 18.58 15.66 21.42
CA ARG A 337 19.85 16.10 22.04
C ARG A 337 19.62 17.03 23.24
N SER A 338 18.70 17.99 23.11
CA SER A 338 18.33 18.88 24.21
C SER A 338 17.79 18.09 25.42
N SER A 339 16.90 17.13 25.19
CA SER A 339 16.36 16.28 26.25
C SER A 339 17.41 15.36 26.89
N GLU A 340 18.37 14.84 26.11
CA GLU A 340 19.47 14.02 26.60
C GLU A 340 20.41 14.84 27.49
N ASP A 341 20.71 16.08 27.09
CA ASP A 341 21.56 16.99 27.85
C ASP A 341 20.90 17.44 29.17
N GLU A 342 19.58 17.64 29.18
CA GLU A 342 18.82 17.89 30.41
C GLU A 342 18.91 16.71 31.38
N ILE A 343 18.78 15.48 30.90
CA ILE A 343 18.91 14.27 31.74
C ILE A 343 20.34 14.11 32.24
N LYS A 344 21.35 14.35 31.40
CA LYS A 344 22.76 14.33 31.81
C LYS A 344 23.03 15.39 32.87
N LYS A 345 22.53 16.62 32.70
CA LYS A 345 22.63 17.68 33.72
C LYS A 345 21.97 17.28 35.02
N LEU A 346 20.76 16.70 34.97
CA LEU A 346 20.07 16.18 36.16
C LEU A 346 20.90 15.10 36.85
N LYS A 347 21.51 14.15 36.11
CA LYS A 347 22.42 13.14 36.67
C LYS A 347 23.63 13.79 37.36
N THR A 348 24.25 14.77 36.72
CA THR A 348 25.45 15.47 37.24
C THR A 348 25.15 16.35 38.46
N THR A 349 24.05 17.12 38.44
CA THR A 349 23.62 17.95 39.58
C THR A 349 23.29 17.10 40.81
N MET A 350 22.95 15.82 40.63
CA MET A 350 22.61 14.89 41.70
C MET A 350 23.82 14.08 42.22
N GLY A 351 25.04 14.29 41.72
CA GLY A 351 26.25 13.72 42.31
C GLY A 351 26.42 12.20 42.18
N ILE A 352 25.70 11.54 41.27
CA ILE A 352 25.67 10.08 41.14
C ILE A 352 26.97 9.49 40.53
N ASP A 353 27.89 10.31 40.01
CA ASP A 353 29.19 9.86 39.48
C ASP A 353 30.35 9.97 40.51
N GLY A 354 30.07 10.25 41.78
CA GLY A 354 31.09 10.30 42.85
C GLY A 354 30.73 9.39 44.03
N GLU A 355 31.67 8.54 44.45
CA GLU A 355 31.65 7.74 45.69
C GLU A 355 31.63 8.62 46.96
N SER A 356 30.62 9.47 47.13
CA SER A 356 30.45 10.26 48.36
C SER A 356 29.04 10.08 48.92
N ASP A 357 28.98 9.27 49.97
CA ASP A 357 27.81 8.79 50.70
C ASP A 357 27.12 9.86 51.58
N VAL A 358 27.15 11.14 51.17
CA VAL A 358 26.67 12.24 52.04
C VAL A 358 25.98 13.36 51.26
N ALA A 359 24.70 13.19 50.93
CA ALA A 359 23.75 14.30 50.74
C ALA A 359 22.28 13.83 50.65
N PHE A 360 21.76 13.13 51.67
CA PHE A 360 20.36 12.65 51.68
C PHE A 360 19.34 13.66 52.25
N SER A 361 19.63 14.98 52.34
CA SER A 361 18.76 15.92 53.07
C SER A 361 18.18 17.12 52.29
N MET A 362 18.07 17.06 50.95
CA MET A 362 17.29 18.05 50.16
C MET A 362 16.51 17.38 49.01
N VAL A 363 15.63 16.42 49.34
CA VAL A 363 15.22 15.38 48.36
C VAL A 363 13.74 15.33 47.95
N ASN A 364 12.86 16.26 48.33
CA ASN A 364 11.44 16.09 47.96
C ASN A 364 11.12 16.46 46.49
N ASP A 365 11.61 17.59 45.98
CA ASP A 365 11.37 18.00 44.58
C ASP A 365 12.28 17.27 43.57
N ASN A 366 13.46 16.83 44.02
CA ASN A 366 14.42 16.14 43.16
C ASN A 366 14.09 14.64 43.00
N THR A 367 13.45 13.99 43.97
CA THR A 367 13.01 12.59 43.84
C THR A 367 11.87 12.44 42.82
N ALA A 368 10.94 13.41 42.76
CA ALA A 368 9.88 13.42 41.74
C ALA A 368 10.45 13.60 40.32
N LYS A 369 11.43 14.50 40.15
CA LYS A 369 12.12 14.70 38.86
C LYS A 369 12.98 13.48 38.47
N LEU A 370 13.64 12.83 39.43
CA LEU A 370 14.38 11.59 39.20
C LEU A 370 13.45 10.45 38.77
N THR A 371 12.33 10.27 39.48
CA THR A 371 11.32 9.25 39.16
C THR A 371 10.74 9.49 37.75
N SER A 372 10.46 10.76 37.42
CA SER A 372 10.00 11.16 36.08
C SER A 372 11.03 10.87 34.99
N ALA A 373 12.31 11.20 35.22
CA ALA A 373 13.40 10.95 34.28
C ALA A 373 13.67 9.45 34.06
N VAL A 374 13.63 8.64 35.12
CA VAL A 374 13.77 7.18 35.02
C VAL A 374 12.62 6.57 34.23
N ASN A 375 11.39 7.08 34.41
CA ASN A 375 10.22 6.64 33.65
C ASN A 375 10.24 7.07 32.18
N SER A 376 10.96 8.15 31.82
CA SER A 376 11.05 8.65 30.45
C SER A 376 12.21 8.05 29.64
N LEU A 377 13.19 7.41 30.28
CA LEU A 377 14.33 6.77 29.60
C LEU A 377 13.92 5.75 28.51
N PRO A 378 12.98 4.81 28.76
CA PRO A 378 12.56 3.87 27.71
C PRO A 378 11.93 4.59 26.51
N GLN A 379 11.17 5.66 26.75
CA GLN A 379 10.56 6.46 25.69
C GLN A 379 11.62 7.20 24.86
N LEU A 380 12.66 7.72 25.50
CA LEU A 380 13.77 8.38 24.82
C LEU A 380 14.63 7.40 24.02
N MET A 381 14.86 6.19 24.53
CA MET A 381 15.55 5.14 23.77
C MET A 381 14.77 4.74 22.51
N GLU A 382 13.45 4.59 22.62
CA GLU A 382 12.61 4.30 21.45
C GLU A 382 12.57 5.49 20.48
N LYS A 383 12.47 6.73 20.99
CA LYS A 383 12.54 7.94 20.17
C LYS A 383 13.87 8.00 19.40
N LYS A 384 15.00 7.74 20.05
CA LYS A 384 16.31 7.65 19.40
C LYS A 384 16.33 6.59 18.31
N ARG A 385 15.80 5.39 18.60
CA ARG A 385 15.74 4.29 17.64
C ARG A 385 14.97 4.68 16.37
N LEU A 386 13.84 5.37 16.51
CA LEU A 386 13.05 5.87 15.38
C LEU A 386 13.80 6.96 14.59
N ILE A 387 14.41 7.92 15.27
CA ILE A 387 15.24 8.97 14.63
C ILE A 387 16.39 8.33 13.84
N ASP A 388 17.13 7.39 14.43
CA ASP A 388 18.22 6.69 13.78
C ASP A 388 17.72 5.90 12.55
N MET A 389 16.57 5.25 12.65
CA MET A 389 15.94 4.54 11.54
C MET A 389 15.61 5.48 10.37
N HIS A 390 14.87 6.57 10.65
CA HIS A 390 14.49 7.52 9.61
C HIS A 390 15.68 8.26 9.02
N THR A 391 16.71 8.56 9.82
CA THR A 391 17.97 9.11 9.33
C THR A 391 18.63 8.17 8.34
N LYS A 392 18.68 6.86 8.62
CA LYS A 392 19.21 5.85 7.69
C LYS A 392 18.39 5.76 6.40
N VAL A 393 17.05 5.67 6.51
CA VAL A 393 16.15 5.61 5.35
C VAL A 393 16.31 6.87 4.49
N ALA A 394 16.24 8.06 5.08
CA ALA A 394 16.35 9.33 4.37
C ALA A 394 17.73 9.51 3.71
N THR A 395 18.81 9.09 4.39
CA THR A 395 20.17 9.12 3.81
C THR A 395 20.29 8.19 2.60
N SER A 396 19.72 6.98 2.68
CA SER A 396 19.70 6.06 1.55
C SER A 396 18.94 6.63 0.35
N ILE A 397 17.74 7.19 0.56
CA ILE A 397 16.97 7.89 -0.48
C ILE A 397 17.78 9.05 -1.07
N LEU A 398 18.42 9.87 -0.22
CA LEU A 398 19.24 11.00 -0.67
C LEU A 398 20.40 10.56 -1.57
N ASN A 399 21.03 9.43 -1.27
CA ASN A 399 22.09 8.87 -2.11
C ASN A 399 21.58 8.49 -3.50
N TYR A 400 20.40 7.86 -3.58
CA TYR A 400 19.76 7.56 -4.87
C TYR A 400 19.37 8.83 -5.65
N ILE A 401 18.79 9.83 -4.98
CA ILE A 401 18.46 11.12 -5.60
C ILE A 401 19.69 11.75 -6.23
N LYS A 402 20.81 11.81 -5.49
CA LYS A 402 22.08 12.39 -5.97
C LYS A 402 22.70 11.58 -7.11
N ALA A 403 22.79 10.26 -6.93
CA ALA A 403 23.45 9.37 -7.89
C ALA A 403 22.72 9.34 -9.25
N ARG A 404 21.39 9.43 -9.25
CA ARG A 404 20.55 9.33 -10.45
C ARG A 404 20.03 10.67 -10.95
N ARG A 405 20.34 11.79 -10.24
CA ARG A 405 19.81 13.14 -10.51
C ARG A 405 18.27 13.18 -10.58
N LEU A 406 17.61 12.47 -9.66
CA LEU A 406 16.14 12.31 -9.67
C LEU A 406 15.38 13.63 -9.50
N ASP A 407 16.00 14.61 -8.87
CA ASP A 407 15.49 15.98 -8.75
C ASP A 407 15.29 16.65 -10.11
N SER A 408 16.23 16.41 -11.03
CA SER A 408 16.18 16.96 -12.39
C SER A 408 15.15 16.22 -13.25
N PHE A 409 15.03 14.90 -13.10
CA PHE A 409 13.97 14.12 -13.75
C PHE A 409 12.58 14.60 -13.31
N PHE A 410 12.36 14.70 -12.00
CA PHE A 410 11.10 15.20 -11.44
C PHE A 410 10.71 16.57 -12.00
N GLU A 411 11.67 17.51 -12.06
CA GLU A 411 11.42 18.84 -12.66
C GLU A 411 11.01 18.77 -14.14
N LEU A 412 11.70 17.96 -14.95
CA LEU A 412 11.38 17.83 -16.37
C LEU A 412 10.01 17.19 -16.58
N GLU A 413 9.70 16.15 -15.81
CA GLU A 413 8.44 15.43 -15.89
C GLU A 413 7.26 16.31 -15.46
N GLU A 414 7.39 17.08 -14.37
CA GLU A 414 6.37 18.04 -13.94
C GLU A 414 6.09 19.10 -15.01
N LYS A 415 7.14 19.61 -15.69
CA LYS A 415 6.98 20.52 -16.83
C LYS A 415 6.22 19.85 -17.97
N ILE A 416 6.57 18.62 -18.32
CA ILE A 416 5.92 17.83 -19.39
C ILE A 416 4.45 17.58 -19.06
N MET A 417 4.15 17.08 -17.87
CA MET A 417 2.80 16.77 -17.42
C MET A 417 1.95 18.04 -17.29
N SER A 418 2.56 19.18 -16.97
CA SER A 418 1.92 20.49 -16.95
C SER A 418 1.84 21.17 -18.33
N LYS A 419 2.28 20.49 -19.41
CA LYS A 419 2.36 21.03 -20.78
C LYS A 419 3.17 22.33 -20.90
N GLN A 420 4.19 22.50 -20.06
CA GLN A 420 5.14 23.60 -20.15
C GLN A 420 6.25 23.30 -21.16
N ALA A 421 6.81 24.36 -21.75
CA ALA A 421 7.96 24.23 -22.63
C ALA A 421 9.19 23.76 -21.84
N LEU A 422 9.97 22.87 -22.45
CA LEU A 422 11.24 22.42 -21.90
C LEU A 422 12.34 23.43 -22.22
N ASP A 423 13.23 23.67 -21.27
CA ASP A 423 14.38 24.58 -21.43
C ASP A 423 15.47 23.99 -22.34
N ARG A 424 15.54 22.65 -22.43
CA ARG A 424 16.45 21.90 -23.30
C ARG A 424 15.67 20.88 -24.10
N ALA A 425 16.17 20.54 -25.29
CA ALA A 425 15.55 19.48 -26.08
C ALA A 425 15.70 18.13 -25.36
N LEU A 426 14.63 17.34 -25.34
CA LEU A 426 14.63 16.05 -24.64
C LEU A 426 15.76 15.12 -25.12
N VAL A 427 16.05 15.14 -26.43
CA VAL A 427 17.15 14.35 -27.03
C VAL A 427 18.50 14.69 -26.40
N GLU A 428 18.76 15.95 -26.08
CA GLU A 428 20.03 16.37 -25.45
C GLU A 428 20.14 15.83 -24.02
N VAL A 429 19.04 15.86 -23.28
CA VAL A 429 18.97 15.30 -21.92
C VAL A 429 19.18 13.78 -21.94
N LEU A 430 18.55 13.08 -22.88
CA LEU A 430 18.68 11.63 -23.00
C LEU A 430 20.12 11.22 -23.34
N LYS A 431 20.83 11.98 -24.18
CA LYS A 431 22.21 11.69 -24.59
C LYS A 431 23.26 11.99 -23.52
N ASP A 432 22.92 12.71 -22.45
CA ASP A 432 23.85 13.00 -21.35
C ASP A 432 24.18 11.71 -20.57
N PRO A 433 25.44 11.21 -20.58
CA PRO A 433 25.81 9.97 -19.88
C PRO A 433 25.80 10.13 -18.36
N GLU A 434 25.84 11.35 -17.83
CA GLU A 434 25.78 11.60 -16.38
C GLU A 434 24.35 11.77 -15.85
N PHE A 435 23.35 11.70 -16.72
CA PHE A 435 21.95 11.97 -16.40
C PHE A 435 21.14 10.68 -16.17
N GLY A 436 21.22 10.15 -14.95
CA GLY A 436 20.44 9.01 -14.49
C GLY A 436 20.76 7.68 -15.16
N LEU A 437 19.99 6.65 -14.82
CA LEU A 437 20.11 5.32 -15.40
C LEU A 437 19.32 5.21 -16.72
N PRO A 438 19.61 4.21 -17.58
CA PRO A 438 18.80 3.93 -18.76
C PRO A 438 17.31 3.75 -18.44
N GLU A 439 16.99 3.19 -17.27
CA GLU A 439 15.63 3.06 -16.77
C GLU A 439 14.94 4.42 -16.55
N ASP A 440 15.64 5.38 -15.93
CA ASP A 440 15.14 6.73 -15.65
C ASP A 440 14.86 7.48 -16.95
N LYS A 441 15.76 7.34 -17.93
CA LYS A 441 15.62 7.89 -19.29
C LYS A 441 14.41 7.30 -20.02
N MET A 442 14.18 5.99 -19.90
CA MET A 442 13.02 5.34 -20.48
C MET A 442 11.73 5.85 -19.83
N ARG A 443 11.66 5.94 -18.50
CA ARG A 443 10.50 6.51 -17.77
C ARG A 443 10.16 7.92 -18.27
N LEU A 444 11.16 8.80 -18.32
CA LEU A 444 11.02 10.18 -18.83
C LEU A 444 10.48 10.20 -20.27
N PHE A 445 11.05 9.38 -21.15
CA PHE A 445 10.59 9.27 -22.53
C PHE A 445 9.12 8.82 -22.60
N ILE A 446 8.72 7.82 -21.83
CA ILE A 446 7.35 7.31 -21.84
C ILE A 446 6.37 8.39 -21.37
N ILE A 447 6.70 9.11 -20.29
CA ILE A 447 5.90 10.25 -19.81
C ILE A 447 5.79 11.33 -20.89
N TYR A 448 6.91 11.70 -21.53
CA TYR A 448 6.90 12.63 -22.65
C TYR A 448 6.01 12.16 -23.79
N TYR A 449 6.13 10.89 -24.18
CA TYR A 449 5.34 10.29 -25.24
C TYR A 449 3.85 10.26 -24.90
N ILE A 450 3.45 9.98 -23.66
CA ILE A 450 2.03 9.96 -23.25
C ILE A 450 1.45 11.39 -23.24
N CYS A 451 2.17 12.35 -22.65
CA CYS A 451 1.66 13.69 -22.41
C CYS A 451 1.79 14.63 -23.63
N SER A 452 2.64 14.31 -24.61
CA SER A 452 2.95 15.17 -25.76
C SER A 452 2.51 14.58 -27.11
N ASN A 453 2.26 15.48 -28.06
CA ASN A 453 2.00 15.13 -29.46
C ASN A 453 3.32 14.90 -30.21
N VAL A 454 3.94 13.74 -29.98
CA VAL A 454 5.18 13.33 -30.65
C VAL A 454 4.89 12.86 -32.08
N THR A 455 5.62 13.42 -33.04
CA THR A 455 5.55 13.01 -34.46
C THR A 455 6.37 11.73 -34.71
N ASP A 456 6.08 10.97 -35.76
CA ASP A 456 6.83 9.73 -36.07
C ASP A 456 8.32 9.99 -36.30
N ALA A 457 8.67 11.14 -36.90
CA ALA A 457 10.07 11.54 -37.11
C ALA A 457 10.78 11.88 -35.80
N GLU A 458 10.09 12.52 -34.85
CA GLU A 458 10.61 12.78 -33.52
C GLU A 458 10.73 11.51 -32.69
N PHE A 459 9.74 10.62 -32.77
CA PHE A 459 9.75 9.32 -32.12
C PHE A 459 10.99 8.52 -32.52
N LYS A 460 11.28 8.39 -33.82
CA LYS A 460 12.46 7.66 -34.31
C LYS A 460 13.77 8.26 -33.80
N ARG A 461 13.89 9.59 -33.77
CA ARG A 461 15.09 10.26 -33.23
C ARG A 461 15.28 9.99 -31.73
N LEU A 462 14.20 9.98 -30.96
CA LEU A 462 14.23 9.66 -29.53
C LEU A 462 14.54 8.17 -29.30
N GLU A 463 13.96 7.28 -30.10
CA GLU A 463 14.25 5.84 -30.07
C GLU A 463 15.73 5.55 -30.33
N GLU A 464 16.33 6.19 -31.34
CA GLU A 464 17.77 6.08 -31.63
C GLU A 464 18.62 6.57 -30.45
N ALA A 465 18.26 7.70 -29.83
CA ALA A 465 18.97 8.22 -28.66
C ALA A 465 18.88 7.27 -27.45
N LEU A 466 17.70 6.67 -27.21
CA LEU A 466 17.50 5.66 -26.16
C LEU A 466 18.35 4.42 -26.42
N ARG A 467 18.42 3.96 -27.67
CA ARG A 467 19.25 2.83 -28.10
C ARG A 467 20.74 3.08 -27.85
N GLU A 468 21.23 4.25 -28.24
CA GLU A 468 22.62 4.68 -27.98
C GLU A 468 22.96 4.70 -26.49
N CYS A 469 21.97 4.99 -25.64
CA CYS A 469 22.11 5.01 -24.19
C CYS A 469 21.95 3.64 -23.51
N GLY A 470 21.76 2.56 -24.29
CA GLY A 470 21.58 1.20 -23.75
C GLY A 470 20.23 0.99 -23.04
N CYS A 471 19.20 1.76 -23.38
CA CYS A 471 17.86 1.55 -22.83
C CYS A 471 17.20 0.32 -23.45
N ASP A 472 16.41 -0.40 -22.64
CA ASP A 472 15.54 -1.47 -23.11
C ASP A 472 14.39 -0.88 -23.95
N LEU A 473 14.35 -1.16 -25.25
CA LEU A 473 13.32 -0.65 -26.17
C LEU A 473 12.07 -1.53 -26.22
N SER A 474 12.05 -2.66 -25.51
CA SER A 474 10.95 -3.62 -25.50
C SER A 474 9.58 -3.00 -25.13
N PRO A 475 9.46 -1.97 -24.26
CA PRO A 475 8.16 -1.33 -23.99
C PRO A 475 7.53 -0.59 -25.19
N LEU A 476 8.33 -0.16 -26.17
CA LEU A 476 7.91 0.82 -27.18
C LEU A 476 6.79 0.33 -28.12
N PRO A 477 6.81 -0.90 -28.66
CA PRO A 477 5.75 -1.40 -29.53
C PRO A 477 4.38 -1.41 -28.84
N TYR A 478 4.34 -1.81 -27.56
CA TYR A 478 3.12 -1.79 -26.77
C TYR A 478 2.58 -0.37 -26.56
N LEU A 479 3.46 0.58 -26.23
CA LEU A 479 3.07 1.98 -26.02
C LEU A 479 2.54 2.64 -27.29
N GLN A 480 3.12 2.33 -28.46
CA GLN A 480 2.60 2.80 -29.75
C GLN A 480 1.19 2.26 -30.01
N ARG A 481 0.98 0.94 -29.80
CA ARG A 481 -0.35 0.30 -29.92
C ARG A 481 -1.35 0.93 -28.96
N TRP A 482 -0.99 1.06 -27.69
CA TRP A 482 -1.83 1.68 -26.67
C TRP A 482 -2.22 3.11 -27.03
N LYS A 483 -1.26 3.96 -27.43
CA LYS A 483 -1.53 5.36 -27.80
C LYS A 483 -2.43 5.45 -29.03
N SER A 484 -2.31 4.52 -29.98
CA SER A 484 -3.21 4.44 -31.14
C SER A 484 -4.65 4.12 -30.71
N ILE A 485 -4.85 3.16 -29.80
CA ILE A 485 -6.17 2.79 -29.29
C ILE A 485 -6.76 3.96 -28.49
N MET A 486 -6.00 4.58 -27.60
CA MET A 486 -6.48 5.70 -26.78
C MET A 486 -6.87 6.92 -27.63
N LYS A 487 -6.13 7.23 -28.70
CA LYS A 487 -6.52 8.30 -29.65
C LYS A 487 -7.85 8.00 -30.36
N SER A 488 -8.17 6.73 -30.59
CA SER A 488 -9.43 6.33 -31.24
C SER A 488 -10.62 6.23 -30.28
N THR A 489 -10.38 5.94 -29.01
CA THR A 489 -11.44 5.67 -28.01
C THR A 489 -11.73 6.87 -27.12
N LEU A 490 -10.76 7.77 -26.91
CA LEU A 490 -10.92 8.99 -26.13
C LEU A 490 -10.51 10.19 -26.98
N SER A 491 -11.41 11.15 -27.18
CA SER A 491 -11.07 12.50 -27.63
C SER A 491 -10.13 13.12 -26.60
N THR A 492 -8.82 13.00 -26.83
CA THR A 492 -7.76 13.30 -25.87
C THR A 492 -7.83 14.77 -25.44
N SER A 493 -8.57 15.03 -24.37
CA SER A 493 -8.79 16.36 -23.82
C SER A 493 -8.26 16.37 -22.39
N ASN A 494 -7.10 16.98 -22.19
CA ASN A 494 -6.76 17.65 -20.92
C ASN A 494 -6.75 16.84 -19.60
N GLN A 495 -6.28 15.60 -19.60
CA GLN A 495 -6.19 14.81 -18.35
C GLN A 495 -5.08 15.31 -17.40
N TYR A 496 -3.97 15.85 -17.92
CA TYR A 496 -2.94 16.56 -17.15
C TYR A 496 -2.94 18.04 -17.53
N GLU A 497 -3.80 18.82 -16.88
CA GLU A 497 -3.76 20.29 -16.92
C GLU A 497 -3.46 20.81 -15.52
N GLY A 498 -2.38 21.59 -15.41
CA GLY A 498 -1.90 22.20 -14.17
C GLY A 498 -0.89 23.32 -14.48
N SER A 499 -1.03 24.46 -13.82
CA SER A 499 -0.11 25.61 -13.95
C SER A 499 1.25 25.23 -13.36
N GLY A 500 2.21 24.93 -14.23
CA GLY A 500 3.43 24.25 -13.80
C GLY A 500 4.30 25.00 -12.79
N THR A 501 5.15 24.18 -12.18
CA THR A 501 5.95 24.48 -11.01
C THR A 501 7.22 25.24 -11.42
N LYS A 502 7.51 26.35 -10.72
CA LYS A 502 8.83 26.98 -10.81
C LYS A 502 9.77 26.24 -9.86
N THR A 503 10.36 25.16 -10.35
CA THR A 503 11.48 24.45 -9.72
C THR A 503 12.73 25.31 -9.87
N VAL A 504 13.19 25.92 -8.78
CA VAL A 504 14.50 26.59 -8.77
C VAL A 504 15.53 25.51 -8.42
N SER A 505 16.47 25.21 -9.34
CA SER A 505 17.70 24.42 -9.17
C SER A 505 17.88 23.87 -7.74
N MET A 506 17.21 22.76 -7.44
CA MET A 506 16.87 22.33 -6.09
C MET A 506 18.08 21.86 -5.26
N PHE A 507 19.20 21.54 -5.91
CA PHE A 507 20.35 20.89 -5.28
C PHE A 507 21.66 21.68 -5.24
N SER A 508 21.80 22.77 -6.01
CA SER A 508 23.07 23.51 -6.07
C SER A 508 23.47 24.16 -4.74
N LYS A 509 22.50 24.35 -3.82
CA LYS A 509 22.74 24.82 -2.44
C LYS A 509 22.84 23.70 -1.39
N LEU A 510 22.48 22.47 -1.74
CA LEU A 510 22.50 21.32 -0.82
C LEU A 510 23.86 20.61 -0.74
N VAL A 511 24.75 20.87 -1.71
CA VAL A 511 25.99 20.11 -1.90
C VAL A 511 27.25 20.85 -1.41
N SER A 512 27.16 22.13 -1.04
CA SER A 512 28.33 22.92 -0.65
C SER A 512 28.77 22.81 0.81
N GLN A 513 28.08 22.03 1.66
CA GLN A 513 28.53 21.75 3.03
C GLN A 513 28.67 20.24 3.24
N GLY A 514 29.91 19.81 3.47
CA GLY A 514 30.25 18.42 3.72
C GLY A 514 29.64 17.90 5.01
N SER A 515 29.15 16.65 4.93
CA SER A 515 29.04 15.69 6.04
C SER A 515 28.03 15.89 7.18
N SER A 516 27.04 16.77 7.05
CA SER A 516 25.86 16.70 7.93
C SER A 516 24.59 16.97 7.14
N PHE A 517 23.54 16.25 7.54
CA PHE A 517 22.18 16.34 7.05
C PHE A 517 21.59 17.72 7.40
N VAL A 518 22.11 18.79 6.78
CA VAL A 518 21.72 20.18 7.03
C VAL A 518 21.15 20.75 5.74
N MET A 519 19.82 20.73 5.63
CA MET A 519 19.07 21.35 4.54
C MET A 519 18.67 22.78 4.90
N GLU A 520 19.64 23.66 5.19
CA GLU A 520 19.32 25.07 5.44
C GLU A 520 19.15 25.82 4.11
N GLY A 521 17.91 25.96 3.62
CA GLY A 521 17.62 26.84 2.47
C GLY A 521 16.47 26.48 1.54
N VAL A 522 15.66 25.45 1.81
CA VAL A 522 14.62 24.95 0.88
C VAL A 522 13.22 25.54 1.12
N LYS A 523 13.13 26.60 1.96
CA LYS A 523 11.90 27.23 2.48
C LYS A 523 10.83 27.67 1.46
N ASN A 524 11.12 27.69 0.16
CA ASN A 524 10.22 28.25 -0.86
C ASN A 524 9.79 27.27 -1.97
N LEU A 525 10.08 25.98 -1.86
CA LEU A 525 9.73 25.00 -2.90
C LEU A 525 8.35 24.37 -2.63
N VAL A 526 7.32 25.14 -2.96
CA VAL A 526 5.94 24.63 -3.00
C VAL A 526 5.76 23.89 -4.32
N VAL A 527 5.82 22.55 -4.28
CA VAL A 527 5.22 21.72 -5.34
C VAL A 527 3.72 22.05 -5.33
N LYS A 528 3.22 22.69 -6.38
CA LYS A 528 1.78 22.97 -6.51
C LYS A 528 1.08 21.63 -6.65
N ARG A 529 0.04 21.43 -5.82
CA ARG A 529 -0.72 20.18 -5.82
C ARG A 529 -1.62 20.16 -7.05
N HIS A 530 -1.44 19.16 -7.90
CA HIS A 530 -2.27 18.90 -9.08
C HIS A 530 -3.14 17.68 -8.85
N ASN A 531 -4.43 17.74 -9.17
CA ASN A 531 -5.29 16.56 -9.14
C ASN A 531 -4.90 15.65 -10.31
N LEU A 532 -4.46 14.44 -10.01
CA LEU A 532 -4.14 13.40 -11.00
C LEU A 532 -5.43 12.86 -11.66
N PRO A 533 -5.35 12.20 -12.82
CA PRO A 533 -6.51 11.65 -13.53
C PRO A 533 -7.48 10.87 -12.63
N VAL A 534 -6.97 9.95 -11.81
CA VAL A 534 -7.78 9.18 -10.84
C VAL A 534 -8.54 10.08 -9.87
N THR A 535 -7.88 11.11 -9.34
CA THR A 535 -8.48 12.10 -8.43
C THR A 535 -9.53 12.95 -9.12
N LYS A 536 -9.28 13.39 -10.36
CA LYS A 536 -10.24 14.16 -11.16
C LYS A 536 -11.51 13.37 -11.46
N ILE A 537 -11.37 12.11 -11.88
CA ILE A 537 -12.50 11.21 -12.13
C ILE A 537 -13.31 11.00 -10.85
N THR A 538 -12.61 10.75 -9.74
CA THR A 538 -13.24 10.57 -8.42
C THR A 538 -14.00 11.82 -7.98
N GLU A 539 -13.41 13.02 -8.12
CA GLU A 539 -14.05 14.31 -7.82
C GLU A 539 -15.34 14.49 -8.63
N GLN A 540 -15.29 14.29 -9.95
CA GLN A 540 -16.44 14.47 -10.82
C GLN A 540 -17.58 13.49 -10.48
N LEU A 541 -17.26 12.22 -10.21
CA LEU A 541 -18.23 11.20 -9.85
C LEU A 541 -18.84 11.42 -8.45
N MET A 542 -18.03 11.81 -7.47
CA MET A 542 -18.51 12.10 -6.11
C MET A 542 -19.44 13.32 -6.09
N GLU A 543 -19.13 14.36 -6.86
CA GLU A 543 -19.94 15.58 -6.91
C GLU A 543 -21.21 15.44 -7.78
N CYS A 544 -21.40 14.30 -8.45
CA CYS A 544 -22.52 14.05 -9.36
C CYS A 544 -22.70 15.15 -10.41
N ARG A 545 -21.60 15.76 -10.89
CA ARG A 545 -21.66 16.80 -11.92
C ARG A 545 -22.04 16.16 -13.26
N THR A 546 -23.33 16.07 -13.54
CA THR A 546 -23.87 15.68 -14.85
C THR A 546 -24.30 16.92 -15.61
N GLY A 547 -23.83 17.06 -16.86
CA GLY A 547 -24.17 18.19 -17.73
C GLY A 547 -22.97 19.06 -18.04
N GLY A 548 -22.43 18.89 -19.24
CA GLY A 548 -21.29 19.65 -19.77
C GLY A 548 -20.44 18.92 -20.80
N GLY A 549 -20.75 17.67 -21.15
CA GLY A 549 -19.87 16.83 -21.97
C GLY A 549 -18.69 16.26 -21.16
N SER A 550 -18.94 15.90 -19.90
CA SER A 550 -17.91 15.36 -19.00
C SER A 550 -17.62 13.91 -19.36
N GLU A 551 -16.34 13.52 -19.44
CA GLU A 551 -15.90 12.15 -19.80
C GLU A 551 -16.50 11.06 -18.89
N VAL A 552 -16.94 11.42 -17.68
CA VAL A 552 -17.53 10.49 -16.71
C VAL A 552 -19.04 10.25 -16.87
N ASP A 553 -19.70 10.98 -17.78
CA ASP A 553 -21.14 10.80 -18.04
C ASP A 553 -21.43 9.41 -18.63
N ASP A 554 -20.50 8.87 -19.42
CA ASP A 554 -20.62 7.55 -20.06
C ASP A 554 -20.30 6.36 -19.13
N TYR A 555 -19.82 6.61 -17.91
CA TYR A 555 -19.47 5.57 -16.96
C TYR A 555 -20.73 4.80 -16.55
N LEU A 556 -20.64 3.48 -16.63
CA LEU A 556 -21.68 2.54 -16.22
C LEU A 556 -22.14 2.86 -14.79
N TYR A 557 -23.43 2.66 -14.52
CA TYR A 557 -24.03 2.81 -13.20
C TYR A 557 -24.69 1.51 -12.80
N LEU A 558 -24.17 0.89 -11.75
CA LEU A 558 -24.70 -0.36 -11.22
C LEU A 558 -25.09 -0.18 -9.76
N ASP A 559 -26.31 -0.62 -9.44
CA ASP A 559 -26.81 -0.62 -8.08
C ASP A 559 -27.23 -2.04 -7.65
N PRO A 560 -26.42 -2.71 -6.80
CA PRO A 560 -26.75 -4.03 -6.28
C PRO A 560 -28.08 -4.10 -5.51
N LYS A 561 -28.61 -3.01 -4.96
CA LYS A 561 -29.87 -3.00 -4.19
C LYS A 561 -31.13 -2.87 -5.08
N LEU A 562 -31.00 -2.55 -6.37
CA LEU A 562 -32.16 -2.39 -7.25
C LEU A 562 -32.61 -3.72 -7.85
N LEU A 563 -33.90 -4.06 -7.79
CA LEU A 563 -34.50 -5.32 -8.26
C LEU A 563 -34.30 -5.61 -9.77
N LYS A 564 -34.18 -4.58 -10.60
CA LYS A 564 -33.85 -4.71 -12.03
C LYS A 564 -32.55 -3.97 -12.30
N GLY A 565 -31.58 -4.64 -12.92
CA GLY A 565 -30.36 -4.02 -13.43
C GLY A 565 -30.70 -3.04 -14.55
N SER A 566 -31.13 -1.84 -14.19
CA SER A 566 -31.20 -0.73 -15.13
C SER A 566 -29.89 0.03 -15.06
N ASP A 567 -29.15 0.06 -16.16
CA ASP A 567 -27.93 0.89 -16.33
C ASP A 567 -28.26 2.41 -16.37
N VAL A 568 -29.45 2.80 -15.90
CA VAL A 568 -29.98 4.16 -15.97
C VAL A 568 -29.60 4.90 -14.71
N VAL A 569 -28.80 5.93 -14.90
CA VAL A 569 -28.38 6.89 -13.87
C VAL A 569 -29.61 7.65 -13.33
N PRO A 570 -29.93 7.64 -12.01
CA PRO A 570 -30.99 8.48 -11.48
C PRO A 570 -30.72 9.97 -11.68
N LYS A 571 -31.74 10.75 -12.10
CA LYS A 571 -31.63 12.16 -12.52
C LYS A 571 -31.33 13.17 -11.41
N ASN A 572 -31.73 12.89 -10.17
CA ASN A 572 -31.46 13.76 -9.01
C ASN A 572 -30.60 13.00 -8.00
N ARG A 573 -29.34 13.42 -7.81
CA ARG A 573 -28.43 12.81 -6.85
C ARG A 573 -27.84 13.84 -5.92
N SER A 574 -27.80 13.51 -4.63
CA SER A 574 -26.93 14.20 -3.69
C SER A 574 -25.48 13.76 -3.92
N PRO A 575 -24.50 14.65 -3.69
CA PRO A 575 -23.09 14.29 -3.71
C PRO A 575 -22.79 13.14 -2.73
N PHE A 576 -21.88 12.26 -3.12
CA PHE A 576 -21.36 11.19 -2.27
C PHE A 576 -20.41 11.76 -1.21
N GLN A 577 -20.54 11.28 0.02
CA GLN A 577 -19.59 11.61 1.10
C GLN A 577 -18.43 10.60 1.15
N ASP A 578 -18.73 9.33 0.90
CA ASP A 578 -17.76 8.24 0.95
C ASP A 578 -17.54 7.65 -0.44
N ALA A 579 -16.27 7.45 -0.82
CA ALA A 579 -15.89 6.74 -2.02
C ALA A 579 -14.83 5.68 -1.76
N ILE A 580 -14.92 4.58 -2.50
CA ILE A 580 -13.87 3.57 -2.66
C ILE A 580 -13.39 3.70 -4.10
N VAL A 581 -12.11 3.94 -4.30
CA VAL A 581 -11.48 4.03 -5.63
C VAL A 581 -10.60 2.81 -5.79
N PHE A 582 -10.87 1.98 -6.80
CA PHE A 582 -10.09 0.77 -7.04
C PHE A 582 -9.55 0.71 -8.46
N VAL A 583 -8.24 0.53 -8.60
CA VAL A 583 -7.56 0.43 -9.90
C VAL A 583 -7.19 -1.01 -10.23
N VAL A 584 -7.77 -1.52 -11.31
CA VAL A 584 -7.47 -2.82 -11.92
C VAL A 584 -6.19 -2.69 -12.75
N GLY A 585 -5.20 -3.56 -12.51
CA GLY A 585 -3.90 -3.53 -13.19
C GLY A 585 -2.82 -2.76 -12.44
N GLY A 586 -3.01 -2.50 -11.15
CA GLY A 586 -1.97 -1.97 -10.28
C GLY A 586 -2.19 -0.51 -9.86
N GLY A 587 -1.75 -0.19 -8.66
CA GLY A 587 -1.82 1.13 -8.04
C GLY A 587 -0.44 1.63 -7.61
N ASN A 588 -0.40 2.84 -7.08
CA ASN A 588 0.83 3.45 -6.58
C ASN A 588 0.55 4.44 -5.42
N TYR A 589 1.59 4.75 -4.64
CA TYR A 589 1.47 5.68 -3.51
C TYR A 589 1.25 7.14 -3.92
N ILE A 590 1.57 7.52 -5.16
CA ILE A 590 1.38 8.89 -5.67
C ILE A 590 -0.13 9.17 -5.79
N GLU A 591 -0.88 8.24 -6.39
CA GLU A 591 -2.35 8.31 -6.51
C GLU A 591 -3.02 8.34 -5.14
N TYR A 592 -2.61 7.44 -4.25
CA TYR A 592 -3.11 7.40 -2.89
C TYR A 592 -2.90 8.75 -2.18
N GLN A 593 -1.67 9.27 -2.20
CA GLN A 593 -1.35 10.53 -1.55
C GLN A 593 -2.11 11.70 -2.19
N ASN A 594 -2.31 11.68 -3.51
CA ASN A 594 -3.07 12.71 -4.21
C ASN A 594 -4.56 12.72 -3.80
N LEU A 595 -5.19 11.54 -3.64
CA LEU A 595 -6.55 11.40 -3.12
C LEU A 595 -6.65 11.86 -1.65
N VAL A 596 -5.66 11.51 -0.82
CA VAL A 596 -5.57 11.97 0.58
C VAL A 596 -5.46 13.49 0.67
N ASP A 597 -4.65 14.10 -0.18
CA ASP A 597 -4.51 15.56 -0.20
C ASP A 597 -5.77 16.24 -0.74
N TYR A 598 -6.40 15.68 -1.78
CA TYR A 598 -7.68 16.15 -2.29
C TYR A 598 -8.75 16.15 -1.20
N ILE A 599 -8.94 15.04 -0.49
CA ILE A 599 -10.00 14.93 0.51
C ILE A 599 -9.79 15.89 1.69
N LYS A 600 -8.53 16.09 2.12
CA LYS A 600 -8.17 17.08 3.14
C LYS A 600 -8.59 18.50 2.75
N THR A 601 -8.50 18.88 1.47
CA THR A 601 -8.94 20.21 1.01
C THR A 601 -10.45 20.38 0.95
N LYS A 602 -11.20 19.28 0.85
CA LYS A 602 -12.68 19.28 0.74
C LYS A 602 -13.39 19.05 2.07
N GLN A 603 -12.66 18.67 3.12
CA GLN A 603 -13.22 18.54 4.46
C GLN A 603 -13.63 19.92 5.00
N THR A 604 -14.88 20.03 5.45
CA THR A 604 -15.42 21.21 6.12
C THR A 604 -16.04 20.79 7.45
N ALA A 605 -16.21 21.72 8.40
CA ALA A 605 -16.80 21.41 9.71
C ALA A 605 -18.17 20.70 9.62
N ASN A 606 -18.90 20.85 8.50
CA ASN A 606 -20.23 20.29 8.27
C ASN A 606 -20.28 19.14 7.24
N SER A 607 -19.18 18.79 6.58
CA SER A 607 -19.12 17.68 5.60
C SER A 607 -17.81 16.92 5.78
N ILE A 608 -17.94 15.72 6.35
CA ILE A 608 -16.86 14.75 6.47
C ILE A 608 -16.95 13.85 5.25
N ARG A 609 -15.96 13.96 4.36
CA ARG A 609 -15.81 13.06 3.22
C ARG A 609 -14.65 12.10 3.46
N ARG A 610 -14.78 10.88 2.95
CA ARG A 610 -13.78 9.81 3.10
C ARG A 610 -13.53 9.13 1.75
N ILE A 611 -12.26 8.83 1.49
CA ILE A 611 -11.85 8.07 0.31
C ILE A 611 -11.01 6.89 0.78
N ILE A 612 -11.37 5.69 0.34
CA ILE A 612 -10.57 4.48 0.48
C ILE A 612 -9.98 4.17 -0.90
N TYR A 613 -8.66 4.05 -0.99
CA TYR A 613 -7.98 3.69 -2.22
C TYR A 613 -7.60 2.21 -2.21
N GLY A 614 -7.74 1.53 -3.34
CA GLY A 614 -7.23 0.19 -3.50
C GLY A 614 -6.76 -0.11 -4.91
N ALA A 615 -6.01 -1.20 -5.03
CA ALA A 615 -5.55 -1.69 -6.33
C ALA A 615 -5.37 -3.21 -6.33
N SER A 616 -5.36 -3.80 -7.52
CA SER A 616 -5.08 -5.24 -7.67
C SER A 616 -3.71 -5.61 -7.09
N THR A 617 -2.72 -4.78 -7.37
CA THR A 617 -1.33 -4.89 -6.92
C THR A 617 -0.78 -3.49 -6.62
N LEU A 618 0.32 -3.39 -5.87
CA LEU A 618 1.06 -2.14 -5.69
C LEU A 618 2.40 -2.26 -6.40
N THR A 619 2.56 -1.52 -7.49
CA THR A 619 3.72 -1.67 -8.40
C THR A 619 4.55 -0.41 -8.38
N ASN A 620 5.86 -0.55 -8.19
CA ASN A 620 6.79 0.56 -8.39
C ASN A 620 7.08 0.78 -9.88
N ALA A 621 7.76 1.88 -10.22
CA ALA A 621 8.00 2.25 -11.61
C ALA A 621 8.78 1.18 -12.37
N LYS A 622 9.80 0.59 -11.74
CA LYS A 622 10.60 -0.51 -12.29
C LYS A 622 9.76 -1.74 -12.64
N GLN A 623 8.90 -2.16 -11.71
CA GLN A 623 8.00 -3.31 -11.91
C GLN A 623 6.98 -3.04 -13.00
N PHE A 624 6.42 -1.83 -13.06
CA PHE A 624 5.46 -1.46 -14.09
C PHE A 624 6.14 -1.37 -15.48
N LEU A 625 7.33 -0.78 -15.56
CA LEU A 625 8.12 -0.74 -16.80
C LEU A 625 8.43 -2.14 -17.30
N LYS A 626 8.83 -3.07 -16.42
CA LYS A 626 9.02 -4.48 -16.77
C LYS A 626 7.76 -5.12 -17.35
N GLN A 627 6.58 -4.82 -16.80
CA GLN A 627 5.32 -5.32 -17.35
C GLN A 627 5.07 -4.78 -18.77
N LEU A 628 5.41 -3.52 -19.04
CA LEU A 628 5.33 -2.94 -20.38
C LEU A 628 6.34 -3.59 -21.36
N SER A 629 7.57 -3.86 -20.91
CA SER A 629 8.57 -4.59 -21.72
C SER A 629 8.03 -5.95 -22.15
N LEU A 630 7.48 -6.73 -21.21
CA LEU A 630 6.92 -8.05 -21.51
C LEU A 630 5.76 -7.99 -22.52
N LEU A 631 4.87 -6.99 -22.41
CA LEU A 631 3.79 -6.80 -23.39
C LEU A 631 4.31 -6.40 -24.78
N GLY A 632 5.39 -5.62 -24.84
CA GLY A 632 5.97 -5.22 -26.11
C GLY A 632 6.78 -6.34 -26.78
N ASP A 633 7.44 -7.19 -26.00
CA ASP A 633 8.10 -8.41 -26.50
C ASP A 633 7.12 -9.37 -27.17
N GLU A 634 5.91 -9.52 -26.62
CA GLU A 634 4.85 -10.32 -27.24
C GLU A 634 4.39 -9.75 -28.59
N ILE A 635 4.38 -8.42 -28.73
CA ILE A 635 4.03 -7.76 -29.99
C ILE A 635 5.16 -7.89 -31.02
N GLY A 636 6.42 -7.75 -30.60
CA GLY A 636 7.58 -7.83 -31.48
C GLY A 636 7.96 -9.25 -31.93
N SER A 637 7.42 -10.28 -31.26
CA SER A 637 7.64 -11.70 -31.58
C SER A 637 6.70 -12.26 -32.65
N HIS A 638 5.79 -11.43 -33.18
CA HIS A 638 4.85 -11.72 -34.27
C HIS A 638 5.12 -10.80 -35.46
#